data_AF-A0A6P2E315-F1
#
_entry.id   AF-A0A6P2E315-F1
#
_cell.length_a   1.000
_cell.length_b   1.000
_cell.length_c   1.000
_cell.angle_alpha   90.00
_cell.angle_beta   90.00
_cell.angle_gamma   90.00
#
_symmetry.space_group_name_H-M   'P 1'
#
loop_
_entity.id
_entity.type
_entity.pdbx_description
1 polymer ?
#
loop_
_entity_poly.entity_id
_entity_poly.type
_entity_poly.pdbx_seq_one_letter_code
_entity_poly.pdbx_strand_id
1 'polypeptide(L)'
;MRIASWNINNVVKRLDLLCDWLERSQPDVVALQELKTPTADFPAARLRSLGYECLAVGQRSWNGVALLARGHEPLPVATALPGDSKDKEARYVEAAISGVLFGCLYLPNGNPQPGPKFDYKLRWFERMRRRAEELWASGQPVVLLGDWNVVPTDADIYKPDTWRDNALLQPEPREAFATILAQGWTDALQAAHPKEKLFTFWDYRRKRWERDAGLRIDHILVGQSLKVVDAGVDREERGRENASDHAPVWAELRSARPTRTAASKASKPAPRKTEEAPGLTRYNAKRDFSKTAEPAGTPVRRSKAKAGSPPVFVIQKHWASRLHYDVRLELDGVMVSWAVPKGPSYDPAIKQMAIHVEDHPIDYNTFEGEIPKGEYGGGSVIVWDRGTWEPVGDPREGLAKGKLIFKLHGQKLAGLWELVRISKPGEKKQDQWLLLKKRGDAWARPSTEYDVIAALPDSVVAHPLGLVEEREPRGAAVSRPRADTADLRQARRAPLPAKLQPQLATLVSSVPQGDWIVESKFDGYRLLARIDKGDVRLLTRNGHDWTGKLESVAAAVADLGLDSAWLDGEIVVLNEAGVPDFNRLQNAIDNARTNEIEMFVFDVPFLGGMDLRDVPLASRREALRQLFERHDDGIVRFSQSFDVLPGQLLDAACRMGMEGIIVKRANSPYSSGRTETWLKLKCTHRQEFVVVGFTDRAGAAREVGSLLLGYHDGEALRFAGSVGTGWDSATGRDLKTALSKLRSNQPTVAPEEVKPGRWSRRGAGSEHWVKPTMVVEVAFSEWTPDNRIRHPVFRGVRTDKPAALIVREDARPIAAAPTASKVPQGTGVKVTNPERVIDPSTGLRKVDLVRYYESVAEWMLPHLKGRPVSLVRGPTGITGELFFQKHDDKLSIPHVRNLPAHLWPGHAELLEVASAPALVACAQMNVIEFHTWNSLARNIDKPDRMIFDLDPGEGTGWQHVQEAAMLVRALLSELGLESWLKTSGGKGLHVVVPLAPRFDYDTVKAFSQAVVQHLAKTIPSRFVAKSGASNRVGKLFVDYLRNGHGATTAAAFSARARAGLGVSMPVSWDELPRLKSGGQWTIGTAREYLSFQKADPWSAYWTTRQSLNAAMKTLGFVVPKQKSRA
;
A
#
# COMPACT_ATOMS: atom_id res chain seq x y z
N MET A 1 -12.42 -11.99 -29.96
CA MET A 1 -11.24 -12.41 -29.18
C MET A 1 -11.41 -13.88 -28.89
N ARG A 2 -10.48 -14.72 -29.35
CA ARG A 2 -10.49 -16.16 -29.11
C ARG A 2 -9.66 -16.46 -27.88
N ILE A 3 -10.21 -17.16 -26.92
CA ILE A 3 -9.55 -17.50 -25.67
C ILE A 3 -9.61 -19.00 -25.44
N ALA A 4 -8.69 -19.54 -24.65
CA ALA A 4 -8.68 -20.96 -24.35
C ALA A 4 -8.18 -21.28 -22.93
N SER A 5 -8.61 -22.42 -22.41
CA SER A 5 -8.09 -23.06 -21.22
C SER A 5 -7.56 -24.44 -21.56
N TRP A 6 -6.40 -24.82 -21.03
CA TRP A 6 -5.86 -26.16 -21.19
C TRP A 6 -5.10 -26.58 -19.93
N ASN A 7 -5.64 -27.56 -19.20
CA ASN A 7 -4.83 -28.31 -18.25
C ASN A 7 -3.82 -29.16 -19.03
N ILE A 8 -2.59 -28.63 -19.13
CA ILE A 8 -1.53 -29.21 -19.96
C ILE A 8 -0.83 -30.37 -19.25
N ASN A 9 -1.02 -30.53 -17.93
CA ASN A 9 -0.48 -31.61 -17.12
C ASN A 9 1.04 -31.82 -17.35
N ASN A 10 1.92 -30.97 -16.84
CA ASN A 10 3.36 -30.88 -17.16
C ASN A 10 3.65 -30.16 -18.48
N VAL A 11 3.79 -28.84 -18.40
CA VAL A 11 4.05 -27.97 -19.55
C VAL A 11 5.40 -28.25 -20.21
N VAL A 12 6.41 -28.66 -19.44
CA VAL A 12 7.75 -28.93 -19.98
C VAL A 12 7.74 -30.20 -20.83
N LYS A 13 7.06 -31.25 -20.36
CA LYS A 13 6.92 -32.52 -21.09
C LYS A 13 6.13 -32.37 -22.40
N ARG A 14 5.17 -31.43 -22.43
CA ARG A 14 4.23 -31.24 -23.54
C ARG A 14 4.40 -29.92 -24.26
N LEU A 15 5.59 -29.30 -24.14
CA LEU A 15 5.88 -28.00 -24.71
C LEU A 15 5.71 -28.01 -26.24
N ASP A 16 6.15 -29.07 -26.91
CA ASP A 16 6.05 -29.17 -28.37
C ASP A 16 4.59 -29.32 -28.84
N LEU A 17 3.77 -30.09 -28.13
CA LEU A 17 2.33 -30.18 -28.40
C LEU A 17 1.63 -28.84 -28.18
N LEU A 18 1.99 -28.12 -27.12
CA LEU A 18 1.47 -26.78 -26.86
C LEU A 18 1.90 -25.80 -27.97
N CYS A 19 3.17 -25.80 -28.38
CA CYS A 19 3.67 -24.92 -29.43
C CYS A 19 2.97 -25.17 -30.77
N ASP A 20 2.86 -26.44 -31.18
CA ASP A 20 2.17 -26.84 -32.41
C ASP A 20 0.68 -26.41 -32.40
N TRP A 21 0.00 -26.58 -31.26
CA TRP A 21 -1.38 -26.13 -31.14
C TRP A 21 -1.51 -24.59 -31.15
N LEU A 22 -0.61 -23.86 -30.49
CA LEU A 22 -0.60 -22.39 -30.50
C LEU A 22 -0.36 -21.82 -31.91
N GLU A 23 0.52 -22.44 -32.69
CA GLU A 23 0.80 -22.04 -34.07
C GLU A 23 -0.42 -22.19 -34.99
N ARG A 24 -1.19 -23.28 -34.83
CA ARG A 24 -2.40 -23.57 -35.63
C ARG A 24 -3.63 -22.81 -35.16
N SER A 25 -3.89 -22.81 -33.87
CA SER A 25 -5.15 -22.32 -33.28
C SER A 25 -5.10 -20.83 -32.93
N GLN A 26 -3.89 -20.29 -32.73
CA GLN A 26 -3.60 -18.88 -32.46
C GLN A 26 -4.59 -18.13 -31.55
N PRO A 27 -4.95 -18.68 -30.37
CA PRO A 27 -5.80 -17.97 -29.41
C PRO A 27 -5.15 -16.66 -28.94
N ASP A 28 -5.96 -15.64 -28.67
CA ASP A 28 -5.49 -14.35 -28.14
C ASP A 28 -5.02 -14.49 -26.68
N VAL A 29 -5.70 -15.31 -25.88
CA VAL A 29 -5.35 -15.61 -24.48
C VAL A 29 -5.49 -17.10 -24.18
N VAL A 30 -4.51 -17.67 -23.48
CA VAL A 30 -4.53 -19.07 -23.04
C VAL A 30 -4.27 -19.17 -21.54
N ALA A 31 -5.14 -19.86 -20.83
CA ALA A 31 -4.97 -20.24 -19.44
C ALA A 31 -4.43 -21.67 -19.37
N LEU A 32 -3.26 -21.87 -18.78
CA LEU A 32 -2.68 -23.20 -18.59
C LEU A 32 -2.77 -23.62 -17.12
N GLN A 33 -3.10 -24.89 -16.88
CA GLN A 33 -3.17 -25.48 -15.54
C GLN A 33 -2.25 -26.70 -15.41
N GLU A 34 -1.96 -27.08 -14.16
CA GLU A 34 -1.13 -28.22 -13.79
C GLU A 34 0.26 -28.19 -14.46
N LEU A 35 0.95 -27.05 -14.33
CA LEU A 35 2.22 -26.81 -15.04
C LEU A 35 3.33 -27.80 -14.67
N LYS A 36 3.37 -28.29 -13.42
CA LYS A 36 4.42 -29.16 -12.86
C LYS A 36 5.85 -28.64 -13.04
N THR A 37 6.00 -27.32 -13.07
CA THR A 37 7.27 -26.62 -13.17
C THR A 37 7.25 -25.36 -12.28
N PRO A 38 8.33 -25.04 -11.55
CA PRO A 38 8.48 -23.75 -10.88
C PRO A 38 8.36 -22.56 -11.85
N THR A 39 7.93 -21.39 -11.36
CA THR A 39 7.87 -20.17 -12.21
C THR A 39 9.18 -19.88 -12.95
N ALA A 40 10.33 -20.07 -12.30
CA ALA A 40 11.64 -19.81 -12.91
C ALA A 40 11.99 -20.77 -14.05
N ASP A 41 11.42 -21.98 -14.04
CA ASP A 41 11.66 -23.05 -15.02
C ASP A 41 10.52 -23.12 -16.06
N PHE A 42 9.62 -22.13 -16.07
CA PHE A 42 8.56 -22.04 -17.06
C PHE A 42 9.14 -21.68 -18.44
N PRO A 43 8.76 -22.37 -19.54
CA PRO A 43 9.38 -22.21 -20.85
C PRO A 43 8.96 -20.93 -21.60
N ALA A 44 8.98 -19.78 -20.92
CA ALA A 44 8.55 -18.49 -21.46
C ALA A 44 9.33 -18.04 -22.70
N ALA A 45 10.61 -18.40 -22.83
CA ALA A 45 11.41 -18.04 -24.00
C ALA A 45 10.88 -18.70 -25.28
N ARG A 46 10.52 -19.99 -25.21
CA ARG A 46 9.97 -20.72 -26.36
C ARG A 46 8.59 -20.18 -26.74
N LEU A 47 7.73 -19.90 -25.77
CA LEU A 47 6.40 -19.34 -26.01
C LEU A 47 6.46 -17.90 -26.56
N ARG A 48 7.39 -17.07 -26.07
CA ARG A 48 7.66 -15.74 -26.63
C ARG A 48 8.12 -15.78 -28.08
N SER A 49 8.88 -16.80 -28.49
CA SER A 49 9.25 -16.97 -29.90
C SER A 49 8.05 -17.20 -30.84
N LEU A 50 6.88 -17.59 -30.28
CA LEU A 50 5.60 -17.71 -30.99
C LEU A 50 4.71 -16.47 -30.83
N GLY A 51 5.22 -15.39 -30.23
CA GLY A 51 4.50 -14.14 -29.99
C GLY A 51 3.63 -14.11 -28.73
N TYR A 52 3.80 -15.06 -27.81
CA TYR A 52 3.07 -15.12 -26.54
C TYR A 52 3.89 -14.60 -25.36
N GLU A 53 3.44 -13.51 -24.76
CA GLU A 53 3.92 -13.07 -23.46
C GLU A 53 3.25 -13.88 -22.33
N CYS A 54 3.99 -14.13 -21.26
CA CYS A 54 3.64 -15.14 -20.28
C CYS A 54 3.66 -14.60 -18.84
N LEU A 55 2.61 -14.89 -18.08
CA LEU A 55 2.58 -14.75 -16.62
C LEU A 55 2.32 -16.11 -15.98
N ALA A 56 3.30 -16.66 -15.26
CA ALA A 56 3.23 -17.99 -14.68
C ALA A 56 3.45 -17.98 -13.16
N VAL A 57 2.60 -18.71 -12.44
CA VAL A 57 2.76 -19.04 -11.02
C VAL A 57 2.88 -20.56 -10.93
N GLY A 58 4.10 -21.08 -10.76
CA GLY A 58 4.42 -22.49 -10.93
C GLY A 58 5.05 -23.16 -9.70
N GLN A 59 4.84 -24.46 -9.54
CA GLN A 59 5.44 -25.32 -8.51
C GLN A 59 5.88 -26.66 -9.13
N ARG A 60 6.86 -27.35 -8.53
CA ARG A 60 7.40 -28.62 -9.06
C ARG A 60 6.40 -29.79 -9.08
N SER A 61 5.40 -29.75 -8.22
CA SER A 61 4.45 -30.83 -8.00
C SER A 61 3.18 -30.61 -8.84
N TRP A 62 2.06 -31.22 -8.43
CA TRP A 62 0.75 -31.20 -9.10
C TRP A 62 0.11 -29.81 -9.27
N ASN A 63 0.81 -28.70 -9.02
CA ASN A 63 0.27 -27.34 -9.03
C ASN A 63 0.92 -26.48 -10.14
N GLY A 64 0.29 -25.35 -10.43
CA GLY A 64 0.81 -24.32 -11.32
C GLY A 64 -0.27 -23.83 -12.26
N VAL A 65 -0.27 -22.51 -12.49
CA VAL A 65 -1.16 -21.83 -13.44
C VAL A 65 -0.40 -20.79 -14.23
N ALA A 66 -0.77 -20.58 -15.50
CA ALA A 66 -0.21 -19.50 -16.32
C ALA A 66 -1.28 -18.86 -17.20
N LEU A 67 -1.03 -17.60 -17.57
CA LEU A 67 -1.74 -16.86 -18.61
C LEU A 67 -0.74 -16.54 -19.72
N LEU A 68 -1.07 -16.95 -20.94
CA LEU A 68 -0.36 -16.59 -22.17
C LEU A 68 -1.20 -15.59 -22.92
N ALA A 69 -0.59 -14.53 -23.45
CA ALA A 69 -1.28 -13.52 -24.24
C ALA A 69 -0.49 -13.20 -25.51
N ARG A 70 -1.16 -13.29 -26.65
CA ARG A 70 -0.55 -13.04 -27.96
C ARG A 70 -0.37 -11.54 -28.17
N GLY A 71 0.88 -11.09 -28.34
CA GLY A 71 1.22 -9.69 -28.62
C GLY A 71 0.94 -8.68 -27.49
N HIS A 72 0.60 -9.14 -26.30
CA HIS A 72 0.27 -8.29 -25.16
C HIS A 72 0.86 -8.86 -23.87
N GLU A 73 1.55 -8.05 -23.08
CA GLU A 73 2.05 -8.47 -21.77
C GLU A 73 0.88 -8.65 -20.77
N PRO A 74 0.72 -9.83 -20.13
CA PRO A 74 -0.26 -9.99 -19.06
C PRO A 74 0.14 -9.17 -17.83
N LEU A 75 -0.62 -8.13 -17.51
CA LEU A 75 -0.35 -7.28 -16.35
C LEU A 75 -0.90 -7.94 -15.07
N PRO A 76 -0.05 -8.39 -14.13
CA PRO A 76 -0.50 -9.14 -12.97
C PRO A 76 -1.38 -8.29 -12.05
N VAL A 77 -2.56 -8.81 -11.69
CA VAL A 77 -3.47 -8.25 -10.69
C VAL A 77 -3.39 -9.03 -9.38
N ALA A 78 -3.35 -10.36 -9.47
CA ALA A 78 -3.15 -11.25 -8.33
C ALA A 78 -2.37 -12.50 -8.77
N THR A 79 -1.47 -13.00 -7.92
CA THR A 79 -0.70 -14.23 -8.18
C THR A 79 -1.09 -15.37 -7.23
N ALA A 80 -2.18 -15.20 -6.48
CA ALA A 80 -2.79 -16.19 -5.60
C ALA A 80 -4.25 -15.79 -5.35
N LEU A 81 -5.11 -16.75 -4.97
CA LEU A 81 -6.51 -16.48 -4.66
C LEU A 81 -6.61 -15.72 -3.31
N PRO A 82 -7.22 -14.53 -3.26
CA PRO A 82 -7.35 -13.76 -2.03
C PRO A 82 -8.17 -14.48 -0.94
N GLY A 83 -7.94 -14.11 0.32
CA GLY A 83 -8.77 -14.56 1.46
C GLY A 83 -8.15 -15.60 2.40
N ASP A 84 -6.93 -16.10 2.13
CA ASP A 84 -6.13 -16.87 3.09
C ASP A 84 -4.62 -16.72 2.81
N SER A 85 -3.88 -16.09 3.72
CA SER A 85 -2.44 -15.85 3.57
C SER A 85 -1.58 -17.09 3.83
N LYS A 86 -2.16 -18.16 4.42
CA LYS A 86 -1.48 -19.43 4.68
C LYS A 86 -1.50 -20.36 3.46
N ASP A 87 -2.42 -20.17 2.53
CA ASP A 87 -2.45 -20.96 1.29
C ASP A 87 -1.27 -20.58 0.39
N LYS A 88 -0.40 -21.54 0.13
CA LYS A 88 0.80 -21.38 -0.71
C LYS A 88 0.69 -22.16 -2.02
N GLU A 89 -0.43 -22.80 -2.33
CA GLU A 89 -0.56 -23.61 -3.55
C GLU A 89 -0.73 -22.72 -4.79
N ALA A 90 0.07 -22.97 -5.82
CA ALA A 90 0.05 -22.21 -7.08
C ALA A 90 -1.16 -22.60 -7.95
N ARG A 91 -2.36 -22.15 -7.55
CA ARG A 91 -3.64 -22.56 -8.15
C ARG A 91 -4.44 -21.42 -8.78
N TYR A 92 -3.96 -20.18 -8.68
CA TYR A 92 -4.69 -19.01 -9.16
C TYR A 92 -3.75 -17.90 -9.62
N VAL A 93 -4.04 -17.33 -10.79
CA VAL A 93 -3.38 -16.12 -11.28
C VAL A 93 -4.41 -15.27 -12.02
N GLU A 94 -4.39 -13.97 -11.78
CA GLU A 94 -5.27 -12.98 -12.39
C GLU A 94 -4.43 -11.91 -13.07
N ALA A 95 -4.74 -11.60 -14.33
CA ALA A 95 -4.08 -10.54 -15.08
C ALA A 95 -5.06 -9.74 -15.92
N ALA A 96 -4.74 -8.46 -16.11
CA ALA A 96 -5.40 -7.64 -17.11
C ALA A 96 -4.70 -7.84 -18.46
N ILE A 97 -5.43 -8.33 -19.45
CA ILE A 97 -4.94 -8.55 -20.81
C ILE A 97 -5.90 -7.85 -21.76
N SER A 98 -5.38 -6.89 -22.54
CA SER A 98 -6.14 -6.17 -23.56
C SER A 98 -7.43 -5.48 -23.10
N GLY A 99 -7.57 -5.15 -21.80
CA GLY A 99 -8.75 -4.50 -21.23
C GLY A 99 -9.78 -5.47 -20.62
N VAL A 100 -9.45 -6.76 -20.60
CA VAL A 100 -10.25 -7.82 -19.97
C VAL A 100 -9.46 -8.40 -18.80
N LEU A 101 -10.11 -8.62 -17.66
CA LEU A 101 -9.53 -9.34 -16.54
C LEU A 101 -9.69 -10.85 -16.77
N PHE A 102 -8.59 -11.58 -16.75
CA PHE A 102 -8.58 -13.03 -16.86
C PHE A 102 -8.11 -13.64 -15.54
N GLY A 103 -8.95 -14.49 -14.94
CA GLY A 103 -8.59 -15.33 -13.81
C GLY A 103 -8.38 -16.77 -14.26
N CYS A 104 -7.12 -17.22 -14.30
CA CYS A 104 -6.76 -18.60 -14.53
C CYS A 104 -6.73 -19.37 -13.21
N LEU A 105 -7.46 -20.48 -13.14
CA LEU A 105 -7.58 -21.28 -11.91
C LEU A 105 -7.36 -22.77 -12.12
N TYR A 106 -6.83 -23.43 -11.09
CA TYR A 106 -6.69 -24.87 -10.98
C TYR A 106 -7.23 -25.34 -9.63
N LEU A 107 -8.54 -25.57 -9.58
CA LEU A 107 -9.28 -25.84 -8.35
C LEU A 107 -8.82 -27.17 -7.73
N PRO A 108 -8.67 -27.30 -6.40
CA PRO A 108 -8.25 -28.56 -5.78
C PRO A 108 -9.16 -29.76 -6.11
N ASN A 109 -8.59 -30.90 -6.50
CA ASN A 109 -9.34 -32.10 -6.84
C ASN A 109 -10.23 -32.62 -5.69
N GLY A 110 -9.68 -32.69 -4.48
CA GLY A 110 -10.40 -32.99 -3.23
C GLY A 110 -10.51 -34.46 -2.83
N ASN A 111 -9.98 -35.42 -3.61
CA ASN A 111 -10.00 -36.83 -3.21
C ASN A 111 -8.88 -37.22 -2.20
N PRO A 112 -9.12 -38.17 -1.28
CA PRO A 112 -10.41 -38.84 -1.02
C PRO A 112 -11.41 -37.92 -0.31
N GLN A 113 -12.70 -38.22 -0.45
CA GLN A 113 -13.80 -37.52 0.23
C GLN A 113 -14.63 -38.53 1.05
N PRO A 114 -15.06 -38.17 2.28
CA PRO A 114 -14.69 -36.94 3.00
C PRO A 114 -13.22 -36.96 3.46
N GLY A 115 -12.69 -35.81 3.88
CA GLY A 115 -11.35 -35.72 4.49
C GLY A 115 -10.65 -34.38 4.25
N PRO A 116 -9.42 -34.20 4.78
CA PRO A 116 -8.74 -32.90 4.80
C PRO A 116 -8.55 -32.25 3.41
N LYS A 117 -8.38 -33.08 2.37
CA LYS A 117 -8.28 -32.61 0.98
C LYS A 117 -9.62 -32.12 0.43
N PHE A 118 -10.71 -32.78 0.79
CA PHE A 118 -12.07 -32.37 0.46
C PHE A 118 -12.44 -31.08 1.21
N ASP A 119 -12.10 -30.97 2.50
CA ASP A 119 -12.32 -29.74 3.27
C ASP A 119 -11.52 -28.56 2.69
N TYR A 120 -10.29 -28.80 2.24
CA TYR A 120 -9.48 -27.79 1.55
C TYR A 120 -10.15 -27.36 0.23
N LYS A 121 -10.67 -28.30 -0.56
CA LYS A 121 -11.44 -27.99 -1.77
C LYS A 121 -12.62 -27.08 -1.48
N LEU A 122 -13.44 -27.39 -0.47
CA LEU A 122 -14.61 -26.58 -0.12
C LEU A 122 -14.23 -25.18 0.36
N ARG A 123 -13.20 -25.04 1.21
CA ARG A 123 -12.68 -23.71 1.61
C ARG A 123 -12.12 -22.92 0.44
N TRP A 124 -11.47 -23.59 -0.52
CA TRP A 124 -10.97 -22.95 -1.74
C TRP A 124 -12.13 -22.47 -2.61
N PHE A 125 -13.18 -23.29 -2.80
CA PHE A 125 -14.40 -22.94 -3.51
C PHE A 125 -15.09 -21.71 -2.90
N GLU A 126 -15.22 -21.65 -1.58
CA GLU A 126 -15.85 -20.51 -0.89
C GLU A 126 -15.09 -19.19 -1.12
N ARG A 127 -13.74 -19.24 -1.12
CA ARG A 127 -12.93 -18.07 -1.49
C ARG A 127 -13.12 -17.70 -2.96
N MET A 128 -13.17 -18.69 -3.85
CA MET A 128 -13.40 -18.45 -5.28
C MET A 128 -14.79 -17.86 -5.54
N ARG A 129 -15.81 -18.30 -4.79
CA ARG A 129 -17.17 -17.76 -4.86
C ARG A 129 -17.22 -16.27 -4.51
N ARG A 130 -16.54 -15.87 -3.42
CA ARG A 130 -16.42 -14.46 -3.02
C ARG A 130 -15.65 -13.64 -4.04
N ARG A 131 -14.54 -14.18 -4.55
CA ARG A 131 -13.76 -13.50 -5.59
C ARG A 131 -14.55 -13.33 -6.90
N ALA A 132 -15.30 -14.35 -7.30
CA ALA A 132 -16.21 -14.29 -8.44
C ALA A 132 -17.30 -13.22 -8.23
N GLU A 133 -17.83 -13.09 -7.01
CA GLU A 133 -18.82 -12.06 -6.67
C GLU A 133 -18.24 -10.65 -6.75
N GLU A 134 -17.03 -10.44 -6.21
CA GLU A 134 -16.29 -9.18 -6.33
C GLU A 134 -16.01 -8.81 -7.79
N LEU A 135 -15.55 -9.78 -8.58
CA LEU A 135 -15.24 -9.61 -9.99
C LEU A 135 -16.51 -9.31 -10.81
N TRP A 136 -17.61 -9.99 -10.52
CA TRP A 136 -18.91 -9.74 -11.12
C TRP A 136 -19.42 -8.32 -10.79
N ALA A 137 -19.39 -7.95 -9.51
CA ALA A 137 -19.83 -6.65 -9.00
C ALA A 137 -18.97 -5.49 -9.54
N SER A 138 -17.73 -5.75 -9.99
CA SER A 138 -16.85 -4.73 -10.58
C SER A 138 -17.37 -4.14 -11.90
N GLY A 139 -18.29 -4.83 -12.58
CA GLY A 139 -18.82 -4.45 -13.89
C GLY A 139 -17.80 -4.47 -15.03
N GLN A 140 -16.56 -4.92 -14.78
CA GLN A 140 -15.52 -5.03 -15.80
C GLN A 140 -15.79 -6.19 -16.77
N PRO A 141 -15.23 -6.17 -17.98
CA PRO A 141 -15.05 -7.40 -18.77
C PRO A 141 -14.15 -8.36 -18.00
N VAL A 142 -14.71 -9.49 -17.56
CA VAL A 142 -13.98 -10.52 -16.81
C VAL A 142 -14.27 -11.89 -17.40
N VAL A 143 -13.24 -12.75 -17.43
CA VAL A 143 -13.36 -14.17 -17.73
C VAL A 143 -12.65 -14.97 -16.65
N LEU A 144 -13.32 -15.97 -16.10
CA LEU A 144 -12.73 -16.99 -15.23
C LEU A 144 -12.63 -18.28 -16.02
N LEU A 145 -11.44 -18.84 -16.14
CA LEU A 145 -11.20 -20.02 -16.97
C LEU A 145 -10.16 -20.94 -16.35
N GLY A 146 -10.35 -22.25 -16.50
CA GLY A 146 -9.46 -23.22 -15.89
C GLY A 146 -10.10 -24.58 -15.71
N ASP A 147 -9.37 -25.45 -15.01
CA ASP A 147 -9.86 -26.73 -14.51
C ASP A 147 -10.50 -26.50 -13.13
N TRP A 148 -11.84 -26.59 -13.10
CA TRP A 148 -12.64 -26.37 -11.91
C TRP A 148 -12.78 -27.61 -11.04
N ASN A 149 -12.28 -28.77 -11.49
CA ASN A 149 -12.36 -30.04 -10.76
C ASN A 149 -13.77 -30.30 -10.18
N VAL A 150 -14.82 -29.97 -10.93
CA VAL A 150 -16.22 -30.20 -10.56
C VAL A 150 -16.98 -30.62 -11.80
N VAL A 151 -17.86 -31.61 -11.64
CA VAL A 151 -18.80 -32.03 -12.68
C VAL A 151 -20.16 -31.44 -12.31
N PRO A 152 -20.64 -30.37 -12.96
CA PRO A 152 -21.81 -29.61 -12.48
C PRO A 152 -23.08 -30.46 -12.37
N THR A 153 -23.35 -31.28 -13.38
CA THR A 153 -24.55 -32.12 -13.47
C THR A 153 -24.24 -33.52 -14.01
N ASP A 154 -25.20 -34.44 -13.95
CA ASP A 154 -25.03 -35.78 -14.54
C ASP A 154 -25.01 -35.75 -16.09
N ALA A 155 -25.35 -34.63 -16.73
CA ALA A 155 -25.17 -34.43 -18.17
C ALA A 155 -23.69 -34.21 -18.56
N ASP A 156 -22.87 -33.79 -17.59
CA ASP A 156 -21.46 -33.41 -17.76
C ASP A 156 -20.50 -34.61 -17.60
N ILE A 157 -21.04 -35.82 -17.53
CA ILE A 157 -20.27 -37.06 -17.35
C ILE A 157 -20.93 -38.19 -18.16
N TYR A 158 -20.10 -39.03 -18.79
CA TYR A 158 -20.59 -40.18 -19.54
C TYR A 158 -21.38 -41.20 -18.68
N LYS A 159 -20.87 -41.54 -17.48
CA LYS A 159 -21.53 -42.50 -16.57
C LYS A 159 -21.34 -42.10 -15.08
N PRO A 160 -22.30 -41.36 -14.49
CA PRO A 160 -22.26 -40.87 -13.11
C PRO A 160 -21.95 -41.94 -12.06
N ASP A 161 -22.57 -43.12 -12.19
CA ASP A 161 -22.54 -44.17 -11.16
C ASP A 161 -21.14 -44.67 -10.83
N THR A 162 -20.20 -44.57 -11.77
CA THR A 162 -18.80 -45.00 -11.56
C THR A 162 -17.93 -43.97 -10.85
N TRP A 163 -18.48 -42.79 -10.55
CA TRP A 163 -17.80 -41.65 -9.94
C TRP A 163 -18.54 -41.09 -8.73
N ARG A 164 -19.59 -41.76 -8.23
CA ARG A 164 -20.42 -41.28 -7.11
C ARG A 164 -19.62 -41.03 -5.83
N ASP A 165 -18.54 -41.78 -5.61
CA ASP A 165 -17.65 -41.58 -4.45
C ASP A 165 -16.55 -40.54 -4.69
N ASN A 166 -16.48 -39.95 -5.89
CA ASN A 166 -15.44 -38.99 -6.23
C ASN A 166 -15.81 -37.57 -5.78
N ALA A 167 -14.82 -36.83 -5.26
CA ALA A 167 -14.94 -35.43 -4.85
C ALA A 167 -15.47 -34.49 -5.94
N LEU A 168 -15.39 -34.86 -7.22
CA LEU A 168 -15.88 -34.06 -8.36
C LEU A 168 -17.42 -34.07 -8.48
N LEU A 169 -18.09 -35.10 -7.99
CA LEU A 169 -19.54 -35.32 -8.12
C LEU A 169 -20.32 -35.10 -6.82
N GLN A 170 -19.62 -34.79 -5.72
CA GLN A 170 -20.30 -34.58 -4.44
C GLN A 170 -21.26 -33.38 -4.50
N PRO A 171 -22.35 -33.41 -3.71
CA PRO A 171 -23.32 -32.32 -3.69
C PRO A 171 -22.70 -30.95 -3.39
N GLU A 172 -21.74 -30.87 -2.47
CA GLU A 172 -21.22 -29.60 -1.96
C GLU A 172 -20.40 -28.84 -3.02
N PRO A 173 -19.45 -29.45 -3.77
CA PRO A 173 -18.79 -28.77 -4.89
C PRO A 173 -19.76 -28.41 -6.03
N ARG A 174 -20.77 -29.24 -6.31
CA ARG A 174 -21.79 -28.95 -7.33
C ARG A 174 -22.61 -27.72 -6.96
N GLU A 175 -23.05 -27.64 -5.71
CA GLU A 175 -23.78 -26.51 -5.16
C GLU A 175 -22.91 -25.23 -5.15
N ALA A 176 -21.63 -25.35 -4.78
CA ALA A 176 -20.70 -24.23 -4.80
C ALA A 176 -20.52 -23.65 -6.21
N PHE A 177 -20.38 -24.52 -7.23
CA PHE A 177 -20.29 -24.09 -8.63
C PHE A 177 -21.62 -23.47 -9.12
N ALA A 178 -22.75 -24.09 -8.80
CA ALA A 178 -24.07 -23.55 -9.13
C ALA A 178 -24.31 -22.17 -8.50
N THR A 179 -23.82 -21.94 -7.29
CA THR A 179 -23.90 -20.65 -6.60
C THR A 179 -23.08 -19.57 -7.32
N ILE A 180 -21.93 -19.93 -7.91
CA ILE A 180 -21.17 -19.01 -8.76
C ILE A 180 -21.96 -18.67 -10.01
N LEU A 181 -22.54 -19.65 -10.72
CA LEU A 181 -23.38 -19.38 -11.89
C LEU A 181 -24.61 -18.52 -11.55
N ALA A 182 -25.20 -18.71 -10.37
CA ALA A 182 -26.35 -17.92 -9.89
C ALA A 182 -26.03 -16.42 -9.69
N GLN A 183 -24.75 -16.03 -9.63
CA GLN A 183 -24.35 -14.61 -9.65
C GLN A 183 -24.59 -13.96 -11.02
N GLY A 184 -24.72 -14.75 -12.08
CA GLY A 184 -24.98 -14.31 -13.46
C GLY A 184 -23.91 -14.72 -14.48
N TRP A 185 -22.86 -15.45 -14.08
CA TRP A 185 -21.80 -15.90 -14.98
C TRP A 185 -22.32 -16.82 -16.09
N THR A 186 -21.87 -16.59 -17.31
CA THR A 186 -22.21 -17.43 -18.46
C THR A 186 -21.15 -18.51 -18.67
N ASP A 187 -21.50 -19.79 -18.53
CA ASP A 187 -20.63 -20.90 -18.94
C ASP A 187 -20.63 -21.03 -20.48
N ALA A 188 -19.47 -20.82 -21.10
CA ALA A 188 -19.35 -20.69 -22.55
C ALA A 188 -19.75 -21.95 -23.33
N LEU A 189 -19.36 -23.15 -22.86
CA LEU A 189 -19.72 -24.40 -23.55
C LEU A 189 -21.22 -24.65 -23.44
N GLN A 190 -21.79 -24.46 -22.25
CA GLN A 190 -23.23 -24.64 -22.04
C GLN A 190 -24.06 -23.59 -22.83
N ALA A 191 -23.54 -22.38 -23.00
CA ALA A 191 -24.20 -21.32 -23.75
C ALA A 191 -24.17 -21.57 -25.27
N ALA A 192 -23.06 -22.09 -25.81
CA ALA A 192 -22.94 -22.41 -27.23
C ALA A 192 -23.67 -23.72 -27.59
N HIS A 193 -23.58 -24.73 -26.73
CA HIS A 193 -24.04 -26.11 -27.01
C HIS A 193 -24.96 -26.67 -25.90
N PRO A 194 -26.14 -26.06 -25.64
CA PRO A 194 -26.97 -26.41 -24.48
C PRO A 194 -27.54 -27.83 -24.49
N LYS A 195 -27.51 -28.53 -25.64
CA LYS A 195 -28.08 -29.88 -25.83
C LYS A 195 -27.01 -30.94 -26.09
N GLU A 196 -25.75 -30.57 -26.27
CA GLU A 196 -24.68 -31.51 -26.59
C GLU A 196 -23.92 -31.92 -25.34
N LYS A 197 -23.48 -33.17 -25.30
CA LYS A 197 -22.59 -33.66 -24.24
C LYS A 197 -21.15 -33.47 -24.69
N LEU A 198 -20.55 -32.37 -24.22
CA LEU A 198 -19.15 -32.07 -24.47
C LEU A 198 -18.33 -32.47 -23.24
N PHE A 199 -17.28 -33.25 -23.45
CA PHE A 199 -16.32 -33.61 -22.41
C PHE A 199 -15.00 -32.86 -22.64
N THR A 200 -14.28 -32.60 -21.55
CA THR A 200 -13.00 -31.88 -21.57
C THR A 200 -11.86 -32.75 -21.04
N PHE A 201 -12.19 -33.84 -20.35
CA PHE A 201 -11.25 -34.76 -19.69
C PHE A 201 -11.60 -36.24 -19.97
N TRP A 202 -10.57 -37.06 -20.26
CA TRP A 202 -10.68 -38.51 -20.45
C TRP A 202 -9.52 -39.27 -19.77
N ASP A 203 -9.86 -39.99 -18.70
CA ASP A 203 -8.92 -40.87 -17.97
C ASP A 203 -8.35 -41.97 -18.89
N TYR A 204 -7.04 -42.26 -18.74
CA TYR A 204 -6.32 -43.24 -19.57
C TYR A 204 -6.80 -44.69 -19.42
N ARG A 205 -7.53 -45.01 -18.34
CA ARG A 205 -7.97 -46.36 -18.03
C ARG A 205 -9.22 -46.71 -18.84
N ARG A 206 -9.38 -48.02 -19.10
CA ARG A 206 -10.60 -48.61 -19.71
C ARG A 206 -10.98 -48.03 -21.09
N LYS A 207 -10.00 -47.53 -21.85
CA LYS A 207 -10.20 -46.98 -23.20
C LYS A 207 -11.30 -45.90 -23.24
N ARG A 208 -11.32 -45.02 -22.22
CA ARG A 208 -12.36 -43.98 -22.09
C ARG A 208 -12.26 -42.95 -23.20
N TRP A 209 -11.08 -42.69 -23.72
CA TRP A 209 -10.89 -41.81 -24.88
C TRP A 209 -11.60 -42.36 -26.13
N GLU A 210 -11.33 -43.61 -26.50
CA GLU A 210 -11.86 -44.26 -27.71
C GLU A 210 -13.39 -44.43 -27.68
N ARG A 211 -13.97 -44.43 -26.48
CA ARG A 211 -15.41 -44.56 -26.25
C ARG A 211 -16.10 -43.22 -25.99
N ASP A 212 -15.35 -42.13 -26.04
CA ASP A 212 -15.79 -40.79 -25.64
C ASP A 212 -16.45 -40.76 -24.24
N ALA A 213 -15.89 -41.53 -23.30
CA ALA A 213 -16.42 -41.72 -21.96
C ALA A 213 -15.77 -40.75 -20.95
N GLY A 214 -15.93 -39.45 -21.20
CA GLY A 214 -15.26 -38.36 -20.48
C GLY A 214 -16.08 -37.65 -19.39
N LEU A 215 -15.50 -36.54 -18.90
CA LEU A 215 -16.05 -35.58 -17.94
C LEU A 215 -15.88 -34.15 -18.47
N ARG A 216 -16.82 -33.25 -18.16
CA ARG A 216 -16.65 -31.80 -18.33
C ARG A 216 -16.27 -31.18 -16.98
N ILE A 217 -15.02 -30.77 -16.86
CA ILE A 217 -14.45 -30.16 -15.64
C ILE A 217 -13.64 -28.90 -15.92
N ASP A 218 -13.35 -28.62 -17.19
CA ASP A 218 -12.74 -27.36 -17.63
C ASP A 218 -13.87 -26.41 -18.08
N HIS A 219 -13.96 -25.25 -17.44
CA HIS A 219 -15.04 -24.29 -17.71
C HIS A 219 -14.48 -22.89 -17.97
N ILE A 220 -15.10 -22.20 -18.92
CA ILE A 220 -14.87 -20.79 -19.21
C ILE A 220 -16.14 -20.03 -18.80
N LEU A 221 -16.07 -19.30 -17.70
CA LEU A 221 -17.13 -18.45 -17.19
C LEU A 221 -16.92 -17.01 -17.62
N VAL A 222 -17.91 -16.44 -18.28
CA VAL A 222 -17.85 -15.12 -18.91
C VAL A 222 -18.74 -14.13 -18.16
N GLY A 223 -18.18 -12.96 -17.81
CA GLY A 223 -18.88 -11.89 -17.12
C GLY A 223 -19.83 -11.09 -18.02
N GLN A 224 -20.76 -10.35 -17.42
CA GLN A 224 -21.86 -9.61 -18.09
C GLN A 224 -21.46 -8.68 -19.25
N SER A 225 -20.23 -8.18 -19.26
CA SER A 225 -19.75 -7.21 -20.27
C SER A 225 -19.28 -7.86 -21.57
N LEU A 226 -19.26 -9.19 -21.63
CA LEU A 226 -18.83 -9.99 -22.78
C LEU A 226 -19.94 -10.96 -23.19
N LYS A 227 -20.04 -11.24 -24.49
CA LYS A 227 -20.94 -12.26 -25.05
C LYS A 227 -20.11 -13.38 -25.66
N VAL A 228 -20.50 -14.61 -25.34
CA VAL A 228 -20.04 -15.82 -26.04
C VAL A 228 -20.64 -15.81 -27.44
N VAL A 229 -19.77 -15.91 -28.44
CA VAL A 229 -20.13 -16.01 -29.86
C VAL A 229 -20.19 -17.48 -30.25
N ASP A 230 -19.14 -18.20 -29.89
CA ASP A 230 -18.99 -19.63 -30.11
C ASP A 230 -18.07 -20.19 -29.01
N ALA A 231 -18.10 -21.51 -28.81
CA ALA A 231 -17.22 -22.21 -27.90
C ALA A 231 -17.07 -23.67 -28.33
N GLY A 232 -15.96 -24.30 -27.97
CA GLY A 232 -15.71 -25.68 -28.37
C GLY A 232 -14.58 -26.34 -27.58
N VAL A 233 -14.35 -27.61 -27.90
CA VAL A 233 -13.27 -28.42 -27.35
C VAL A 233 -12.45 -28.94 -28.52
N ASP A 234 -11.15 -28.65 -28.53
CA ASP A 234 -10.22 -29.18 -29.55
C ASP A 234 -9.85 -30.62 -29.21
N ARG A 235 -10.86 -31.48 -29.28
CA ARG A 235 -10.83 -32.85 -28.79
C ARG A 235 -9.68 -33.66 -29.40
N GLU A 236 -9.37 -33.44 -30.67
CA GLU A 236 -8.29 -34.15 -31.39
C GLU A 236 -6.92 -34.06 -30.69
N GLU A 237 -6.64 -32.99 -29.94
CA GLU A 237 -5.37 -32.86 -29.20
C GLU A 237 -5.20 -33.93 -28.12
N ARG A 238 -6.31 -34.43 -27.54
CA ARG A 238 -6.29 -35.54 -26.57
C ARG A 238 -5.90 -36.86 -27.23
N GLY A 239 -6.13 -37.02 -28.53
CA GLY A 239 -5.83 -38.24 -29.28
C GLY A 239 -4.36 -38.40 -29.64
N ARG A 240 -3.52 -37.37 -29.42
CA ARG A 240 -2.11 -37.37 -29.80
C ARG A 240 -1.25 -38.17 -28.82
N GLU A 241 -0.12 -38.66 -29.32
CA GLU A 241 0.87 -39.34 -28.48
C GLU A 241 1.39 -38.40 -27.38
N ASN A 242 1.50 -38.90 -26.16
CA ASN A 242 1.89 -38.12 -24.97
C ASN A 242 1.01 -36.90 -24.63
N ALA A 243 -0.23 -36.82 -25.16
CA ALA A 243 -1.17 -35.74 -24.87
C ALA A 243 -1.52 -35.61 -23.38
N SER A 244 -2.13 -34.48 -23.00
CA SER A 244 -2.77 -34.33 -21.69
C SER A 244 -4.02 -35.21 -21.63
N ASP A 245 -4.46 -35.59 -20.43
CA ASP A 245 -5.80 -36.17 -20.20
C ASP A 245 -6.94 -35.18 -20.44
N HIS A 246 -6.61 -33.89 -20.57
CA HIS A 246 -7.51 -32.82 -20.97
C HIS A 246 -7.29 -32.38 -22.43
N ALA A 247 -8.36 -31.92 -23.07
CA ALA A 247 -8.31 -31.22 -24.35
C ALA A 247 -8.44 -29.69 -24.15
N PRO A 248 -7.87 -28.85 -25.04
CA PRO A 248 -8.08 -27.40 -24.99
C PRO A 248 -9.57 -27.05 -25.13
N VAL A 249 -10.08 -26.25 -24.20
CA VAL A 249 -11.42 -25.67 -24.26
C VAL A 249 -11.29 -24.23 -24.71
N TRP A 250 -12.01 -23.82 -25.75
CA TRP A 250 -11.93 -22.45 -26.26
C TRP A 250 -13.29 -21.77 -26.33
N ALA A 251 -13.26 -20.44 -26.32
CA ALA A 251 -14.43 -19.60 -26.53
C ALA A 251 -14.06 -18.38 -27.38
N GLU A 252 -14.98 -17.98 -28.27
CA GLU A 252 -14.91 -16.73 -29.00
C GLU A 252 -15.81 -15.69 -28.32
N LEU A 253 -15.20 -14.59 -27.92
CA LEU A 253 -15.88 -13.53 -27.16
C LEU A 253 -15.97 -12.24 -27.98
N ARG A 254 -17.10 -11.56 -27.85
CA ARG A 254 -17.32 -10.19 -28.33
C ARG A 254 -17.77 -9.27 -27.21
N SER A 255 -17.46 -7.98 -27.32
CA SER A 255 -18.00 -6.96 -26.41
C SER A 255 -19.51 -6.88 -26.53
N ALA A 256 -20.20 -6.85 -25.39
CA ALA A 256 -21.64 -6.61 -25.33
C ALA A 256 -21.93 -5.09 -25.53
N ARG A 257 -21.84 -4.55 -26.76
CA ARG A 257 -22.35 -3.19 -27.01
C ARG A 257 -23.89 -3.17 -26.98
N PRO A 258 -24.52 -2.09 -26.47
CA PRO A 258 -25.96 -1.89 -26.56
C PRO A 258 -26.34 -1.62 -28.03
N THR A 259 -27.36 -2.32 -28.52
CA THR A 259 -27.94 -2.10 -29.84
C THR A 259 -28.53 -0.69 -29.90
N ARG A 260 -28.10 0.08 -30.91
CA ARG A 260 -28.72 1.34 -31.35
C ARG A 260 -30.21 1.10 -31.59
N THR A 261 -31.06 1.74 -30.80
CA THR A 261 -32.47 1.92 -31.14
C THR A 261 -32.58 2.68 -32.46
N ALA A 262 -33.45 2.19 -33.34
CA ALA A 262 -33.71 2.73 -34.65
C ALA A 262 -34.20 4.18 -34.58
N ALA A 263 -33.74 4.99 -35.53
CA ALA A 263 -34.04 6.40 -35.68
C ALA A 263 -35.55 6.64 -35.83
N SER A 264 -36.12 7.50 -34.99
CA SER A 264 -37.38 8.18 -35.31
C SER A 264 -37.10 9.39 -36.21
N LYS A 265 -38.02 9.61 -37.16
CA LYS A 265 -37.91 10.56 -38.26
C LYS A 265 -37.81 12.01 -37.81
N ALA A 266 -37.06 12.77 -38.62
CA ALA A 266 -36.76 14.19 -38.48
C ALA A 266 -38.00 15.11 -38.48
N SER A 267 -37.91 16.21 -37.72
CA SER A 267 -38.57 17.48 -38.03
C SER A 267 -37.55 18.63 -37.94
N LYS A 268 -37.75 19.65 -38.79
CA LYS A 268 -36.83 20.75 -39.19
C LYS A 268 -36.93 21.99 -38.26
N PRO A 269 -36.09 23.06 -38.43
CA PRO A 269 -35.35 23.70 -37.32
C PRO A 269 -35.71 25.17 -36.99
N ALA A 270 -35.08 25.67 -35.91
CA ALA A 270 -34.61 27.05 -35.57
C ALA A 270 -35.16 27.64 -34.25
N PRO A 271 -34.48 28.58 -33.53
CA PRO A 271 -33.27 29.34 -33.89
C PRO A 271 -32.07 29.25 -32.89
N ARG A 272 -30.92 29.76 -33.36
CA ARG A 272 -29.61 29.88 -32.70
C ARG A 272 -29.64 30.62 -31.34
N LYS A 273 -28.81 30.16 -30.38
CA LYS A 273 -28.01 31.06 -29.51
C LYS A 273 -26.80 30.34 -28.86
N THR A 274 -25.70 31.12 -28.82
CA THR A 274 -24.45 31.02 -28.05
C THR A 274 -23.53 29.81 -28.28
N GLU A 275 -22.39 30.06 -28.94
CA GLU A 275 -21.24 29.16 -29.01
C GLU A 275 -20.73 28.82 -27.60
N GLU A 276 -20.86 27.56 -27.21
CA GLU A 276 -20.26 27.00 -26.00
C GLU A 276 -18.77 26.66 -26.23
N ALA A 277 -17.95 26.79 -25.17
CA ALA A 277 -16.57 26.33 -25.20
C ALA A 277 -16.53 24.78 -25.26
N PRO A 278 -15.67 24.17 -26.11
CA PRO A 278 -15.68 22.73 -26.38
C PRO A 278 -15.54 21.79 -25.16
N GLY A 279 -15.07 22.28 -24.00
CA GLY A 279 -14.85 21.49 -22.77
C GLY A 279 -16.01 21.49 -21.76
N LEU A 280 -16.92 22.49 -21.77
CA LEU A 280 -17.92 22.67 -20.70
C LEU A 280 -19.35 22.22 -21.06
N THR A 281 -19.61 21.83 -22.31
CA THR A 281 -20.94 21.36 -22.77
C THR A 281 -21.48 20.21 -21.91
N ARG A 282 -20.62 19.24 -21.53
CA ARG A 282 -21.04 18.10 -20.68
C ARG A 282 -21.34 18.53 -19.24
N TYR A 283 -20.66 19.56 -18.73
CA TYR A 283 -20.90 20.12 -17.41
C TYR A 283 -22.27 20.79 -17.36
N ASN A 284 -22.54 21.72 -18.29
CA ASN A 284 -23.80 22.46 -18.37
C ASN A 284 -25.00 21.53 -18.59
N ALA A 285 -24.87 20.53 -19.47
CA ALA A 285 -25.96 19.60 -19.77
C ALA A 285 -26.40 18.70 -18.60
N LYS A 286 -25.57 18.59 -17.55
CA LYS A 286 -25.85 17.76 -16.36
C LYS A 286 -26.48 18.53 -15.20
N ARG A 287 -26.58 19.86 -15.26
CA ARG A 287 -27.08 20.68 -14.15
C ARG A 287 -28.35 21.44 -14.54
N ASP A 288 -29.23 21.58 -13.57
CA ASP A 288 -30.35 22.51 -13.62
C ASP A 288 -30.05 23.71 -12.70
N PHE A 289 -29.48 24.77 -13.29
CA PHE A 289 -29.04 25.97 -12.56
C PHE A 289 -30.21 26.79 -11.97
N SER A 290 -31.46 26.40 -12.20
CA SER A 290 -32.61 26.95 -11.47
C SER A 290 -32.78 26.34 -10.07
N LYS A 291 -32.14 25.18 -9.81
CA LYS A 291 -32.24 24.43 -8.55
C LYS A 291 -30.92 24.36 -7.81
N THR A 292 -29.82 24.17 -8.51
CA THR A 292 -28.49 24.11 -7.90
C THR A 292 -27.87 25.50 -7.77
N ALA A 293 -27.12 25.73 -6.69
CA ALA A 293 -26.33 26.95 -6.49
C ALA A 293 -24.94 26.87 -7.18
N GLU A 294 -24.67 25.78 -7.91
CA GLU A 294 -23.44 25.63 -8.70
C GLU A 294 -23.35 26.69 -9.82
N PRO A 295 -22.15 27.23 -10.12
CA PRO A 295 -21.98 28.23 -11.17
C PRO A 295 -22.18 27.64 -12.58
N ALA A 296 -22.85 28.39 -13.47
CA ALA A 296 -22.99 28.00 -14.87
C ALA A 296 -21.66 28.07 -15.62
N GLY A 297 -21.40 27.08 -16.49
CA GLY A 297 -20.20 27.06 -17.33
C GLY A 297 -20.30 28.10 -18.44
N THR A 298 -19.77 29.30 -18.19
CA THR A 298 -19.65 30.35 -19.19
C THR A 298 -18.27 30.30 -19.87
N PRO A 299 -18.17 30.56 -21.18
CA PRO A 299 -16.87 30.69 -21.84
C PRO A 299 -16.14 31.89 -21.26
N VAL A 300 -15.10 31.64 -20.48
CA VAL A 300 -14.16 32.68 -20.09
C VAL A 300 -13.46 33.13 -21.36
N ARG A 301 -13.91 34.25 -21.96
CA ARG A 301 -13.09 35.05 -22.88
C ARG A 301 -11.78 35.22 -22.14
N ARG A 302 -10.64 34.74 -22.68
CA ARG A 302 -9.30 34.95 -22.11
C ARG A 302 -9.24 36.38 -21.58
N SER A 303 -9.53 36.57 -20.29
CA SER A 303 -9.08 37.76 -19.61
C SER A 303 -7.57 37.65 -19.77
N LYS A 304 -6.91 38.78 -19.95
CA LYS A 304 -5.45 38.81 -19.94
C LYS A 304 -4.99 38.39 -18.53
N ALA A 305 -5.12 37.11 -18.17
CA ALA A 305 -4.31 36.49 -17.15
C ALA A 305 -2.90 36.85 -17.56
N LYS A 306 -2.22 37.64 -16.72
CA LYS A 306 -0.87 38.11 -16.99
C LYS A 306 -0.07 36.91 -17.45
N ALA A 307 0.45 36.96 -18.68
CA ALA A 307 1.33 35.94 -19.20
C ALA A 307 2.40 35.67 -18.12
N GLY A 308 2.40 34.46 -17.55
CA GLY A 308 3.30 34.08 -16.44
C GLY A 308 2.66 33.79 -15.07
N SER A 309 1.34 33.84 -14.89
CA SER A 309 0.72 33.37 -13.63
C SER A 309 0.66 31.83 -13.59
N PRO A 310 1.09 31.16 -12.51
CA PRO A 310 1.06 29.69 -12.41
C PRO A 310 -0.39 29.17 -12.35
N PRO A 311 -0.68 28.03 -12.99
CA PRO A 311 -2.04 27.50 -13.05
C PRO A 311 -2.53 27.04 -11.67
N VAL A 312 -3.83 27.18 -11.40
CA VAL A 312 -4.40 26.87 -10.09
C VAL A 312 -4.90 25.43 -9.99
N PHE A 313 -4.97 24.91 -8.77
CA PHE A 313 -5.68 23.67 -8.48
C PHE A 313 -6.65 23.87 -7.31
N VAL A 314 -7.70 23.05 -7.29
CA VAL A 314 -8.61 22.94 -6.16
C VAL A 314 -8.89 21.46 -5.87
N ILE A 315 -9.05 21.12 -4.60
CA ILE A 315 -9.56 19.83 -4.16
C ILE A 315 -10.79 20.10 -3.33
N GLN A 316 -11.95 19.65 -3.81
CA GLN A 316 -13.20 19.73 -3.06
C GLN A 316 -13.47 18.42 -2.34
N LYS A 317 -13.97 18.46 -1.11
CA LYS A 317 -14.42 17.27 -0.39
C LYS A 317 -15.95 17.23 -0.50
N HIS A 318 -16.47 16.12 -1.03
CA HIS A 318 -17.85 16.01 -1.45
C HIS A 318 -18.54 14.81 -0.78
N TRP A 319 -19.48 15.10 0.13
CA TRP A 319 -20.34 14.12 0.77
C TRP A 319 -21.64 13.93 -0.01
N ALA A 320 -21.53 13.21 -1.14
CA ALA A 320 -22.68 12.76 -1.90
C ALA A 320 -23.26 11.46 -1.28
N SER A 321 -23.71 10.51 -2.12
CA SER A 321 -24.05 9.16 -1.65
C SER A 321 -22.88 8.44 -0.95
N ARG A 322 -21.65 8.80 -1.32
CA ARG A 322 -20.39 8.40 -0.70
C ARG A 322 -19.46 9.61 -0.66
N LEU A 323 -18.63 9.68 0.38
CA LEU A 323 -17.58 10.68 0.46
C LEU A 323 -16.52 10.44 -0.62
N HIS A 324 -16.09 11.50 -1.27
CA HIS A 324 -14.96 11.50 -2.19
C HIS A 324 -14.29 12.89 -2.23
N TYR A 325 -13.10 12.94 -2.83
CA TYR A 325 -12.32 14.15 -3.00
C TYR A 325 -12.14 14.44 -4.49
N ASP A 326 -12.57 15.61 -4.87
CA ASP A 326 -12.67 16.11 -6.22
C ASP A 326 -11.41 16.91 -6.55
N VAL A 327 -10.39 16.25 -7.11
CA VAL A 327 -9.10 16.86 -7.48
C VAL A 327 -9.21 17.51 -8.85
N ARG A 328 -8.86 18.79 -8.95
CA ARG A 328 -9.03 19.56 -10.19
C ARG A 328 -7.80 20.41 -10.50
N LEU A 329 -7.31 20.31 -11.72
CA LEU A 329 -6.16 21.06 -12.23
C LEU A 329 -6.61 22.01 -13.35
N GLU A 330 -6.26 23.29 -13.25
CA GLU A 330 -6.52 24.25 -14.32
C GLU A 330 -5.67 23.91 -15.55
N LEU A 331 -6.32 23.68 -16.70
CA LEU A 331 -5.66 23.51 -17.99
C LEU A 331 -6.56 24.02 -19.11
N ASP A 332 -6.00 24.78 -20.06
CA ASP A 332 -6.70 25.28 -21.24
C ASP A 332 -8.03 26.03 -20.94
N GLY A 333 -8.08 26.73 -19.79
CA GLY A 333 -9.22 27.57 -19.39
C GLY A 333 -10.37 26.81 -18.71
N VAL A 334 -10.18 25.53 -18.38
CA VAL A 334 -11.14 24.70 -17.63
C VAL A 334 -10.43 23.97 -16.49
N MET A 335 -11.20 23.38 -15.59
CA MET A 335 -10.71 22.55 -14.49
C MET A 335 -10.83 21.06 -14.85
N VAL A 336 -9.73 20.45 -15.27
CA VAL A 336 -9.66 19.01 -15.56
C VAL A 336 -9.77 18.25 -14.25
N SER A 337 -10.72 17.33 -14.16
CA SER A 337 -11.29 16.91 -12.86
C SER A 337 -11.29 15.41 -12.63
N TRP A 338 -10.91 14.98 -11.42
CA TRP A 338 -10.96 13.58 -10.97
C TRP A 338 -11.64 13.44 -9.61
N ALA A 339 -12.57 12.50 -9.51
CA ALA A 339 -13.13 12.06 -8.23
C ALA A 339 -12.24 10.97 -7.61
N VAL A 340 -11.71 11.22 -6.42
CA VAL A 340 -10.78 10.37 -5.66
C VAL A 340 -11.49 9.87 -4.38
N PRO A 341 -12.09 8.66 -4.37
CA PRO A 341 -12.98 8.24 -3.28
C PRO A 341 -12.34 8.21 -1.90
N LYS A 342 -11.07 7.80 -1.81
CA LYS A 342 -10.31 7.74 -0.56
C LYS A 342 -9.41 8.96 -0.32
N GLY A 343 -9.53 9.98 -1.17
CA GLY A 343 -8.74 11.21 -1.14
C GLY A 343 -7.24 11.03 -1.37
N PRO A 344 -6.48 12.13 -1.39
CA PRO A 344 -5.02 12.14 -1.57
C PRO A 344 -4.29 11.59 -0.33
N SER A 345 -3.12 10.99 -0.52
CA SER A 345 -2.26 10.50 0.58
C SER A 345 -0.81 10.90 0.37
N TYR A 346 -0.12 11.33 1.43
CA TYR A 346 1.32 11.57 1.40
C TYR A 346 2.15 10.28 1.43
N ASP A 347 1.51 9.11 1.61
CA ASP A 347 2.20 7.82 1.65
C ASP A 347 2.45 7.30 0.22
N PRO A 348 3.71 7.22 -0.24
CA PRO A 348 4.01 6.73 -1.59
C PRO A 348 3.70 5.25 -1.83
N ALA A 349 3.39 4.48 -0.78
CA ALA A 349 2.92 3.11 -0.90
C ALA A 349 1.43 3.03 -1.23
N ILE A 350 0.65 4.10 -0.98
CA ILE A 350 -0.80 4.13 -1.20
C ILE A 350 -1.09 4.68 -2.61
N LYS A 351 -1.78 3.87 -3.42
CA LYS A 351 -2.24 4.25 -4.76
C LYS A 351 -3.73 4.57 -4.70
N GLN A 352 -4.11 5.84 -4.88
CA GLN A 352 -5.50 6.26 -4.74
C GLN A 352 -6.21 6.22 -6.07
N MET A 353 -7.34 5.50 -6.15
CA MET A 353 -8.17 5.51 -7.36
C MET A 353 -8.69 6.93 -7.62
N ALA A 354 -8.56 7.39 -8.86
CA ALA A 354 -9.00 8.69 -9.34
C ALA A 354 -9.84 8.49 -10.61
N ILE A 355 -11.10 8.91 -10.61
CA ILE A 355 -12.02 8.71 -11.74
C ILE A 355 -12.16 10.05 -12.46
N HIS A 356 -11.76 10.10 -13.73
CA HIS A 356 -11.85 11.29 -14.55
C HIS A 356 -13.33 11.63 -14.83
N VAL A 357 -13.77 12.80 -14.35
CA VAL A 357 -15.13 13.31 -14.52
C VAL A 357 -15.15 14.43 -15.56
N GLU A 358 -16.31 15.03 -15.82
CA GLU A 358 -16.39 16.20 -16.71
C GLU A 358 -15.54 17.37 -16.19
N ASP A 359 -15.03 18.18 -17.12
CA ASP A 359 -14.32 19.41 -16.78
C ASP A 359 -15.28 20.41 -16.13
N HIS A 360 -14.77 21.19 -15.17
CA HIS A 360 -15.56 22.19 -14.44
C HIS A 360 -15.13 23.61 -14.85
N PRO A 361 -16.03 24.61 -14.73
CA PRO A 361 -15.63 26.01 -14.91
C PRO A 361 -14.68 26.46 -13.80
N ILE A 362 -13.77 27.39 -14.11
CA ILE A 362 -12.82 27.95 -13.12
C ILE A 362 -13.55 28.59 -11.92
N ASP A 363 -14.72 29.20 -12.15
CA ASP A 363 -15.55 29.80 -11.09
C ASP A 363 -16.04 28.76 -10.06
N TYR A 364 -15.99 27.47 -10.38
CA TYR A 364 -16.32 26.39 -9.45
C TYR A 364 -15.30 26.25 -8.31
N ASN A 365 -14.10 26.82 -8.45
CA ASN A 365 -13.00 26.68 -7.50
C ASN A 365 -13.30 27.28 -6.11
N THR A 366 -14.30 28.15 -6.00
CA THR A 366 -14.72 28.77 -4.74
C THR A 366 -16.04 28.24 -4.19
N PHE A 367 -16.66 27.26 -4.85
CA PHE A 367 -17.97 26.75 -4.44
C PHE A 367 -17.89 25.88 -3.17
N GLU A 368 -18.66 26.27 -2.15
CA GLU A 368 -19.01 25.47 -0.97
C GLU A 368 -20.51 25.57 -0.72
N GLY A 369 -21.17 24.43 -0.45
CA GLY A 369 -22.62 24.44 -0.32
C GLY A 369 -23.26 23.06 -0.27
N GLU A 370 -24.60 23.04 -0.24
CA GLU A 370 -25.40 21.82 -0.33
C GLU A 370 -26.06 21.77 -1.71
N ILE A 371 -25.76 20.71 -2.46
CA ILE A 371 -26.39 20.42 -3.75
C ILE A 371 -27.69 19.65 -3.45
N PRO A 372 -28.87 20.11 -3.92
CA PRO A 372 -30.15 19.52 -3.56
C PRO A 372 -30.25 18.02 -3.86
N LYS A 373 -30.99 17.28 -3.02
CA LYS A 373 -31.22 15.85 -3.22
C LYS A 373 -31.98 15.61 -4.52
N GLY A 374 -31.46 14.71 -5.35
CA GLY A 374 -32.03 14.35 -6.66
C GLY A 374 -31.33 15.05 -7.83
N GLU A 375 -30.58 16.12 -7.57
CA GLU A 375 -29.70 16.75 -8.55
C GLU A 375 -28.41 15.93 -8.73
N TYR A 376 -27.76 16.13 -9.88
CA TYR A 376 -26.51 15.44 -10.20
C TYR A 376 -25.41 15.87 -9.23
N GLY A 377 -24.89 14.92 -8.44
CA GLY A 377 -23.94 15.24 -7.39
C GLY A 377 -24.59 15.77 -6.11
N GLY A 378 -25.87 15.50 -5.84
CA GLY A 378 -26.52 15.91 -4.59
C GLY A 378 -25.74 15.49 -3.33
N GLY A 379 -25.48 16.44 -2.45
CA GLY A 379 -24.59 16.29 -1.31
C GLY A 379 -23.96 17.60 -0.83
N SER A 380 -23.22 17.54 0.29
CA SER A 380 -22.49 18.70 0.81
C SER A 380 -21.09 18.78 0.22
N VAL A 381 -20.66 19.97 -0.18
CA VAL A 381 -19.36 20.24 -0.82
C VAL A 381 -18.61 21.32 -0.03
N ILE A 382 -17.33 21.07 0.25
CA ILE A 382 -16.40 22.07 0.79
C ILE A 382 -15.11 22.12 -0.04
N VAL A 383 -14.39 23.25 -0.03
CA VAL A 383 -13.05 23.40 -0.60
C VAL A 383 -12.05 22.89 0.43
N TRP A 384 -11.57 21.67 0.22
CA TRP A 384 -10.67 20.98 1.16
C TRP A 384 -9.22 21.39 0.98
N ASP A 385 -8.75 21.66 -0.24
CA ASP A 385 -7.45 22.27 -0.49
C ASP A 385 -7.50 23.16 -1.73
N ARG A 386 -6.62 24.14 -1.81
CA ARG A 386 -6.46 25.02 -2.99
C ARG A 386 -5.06 25.61 -3.03
N GLY A 387 -4.59 25.91 -4.24
CA GLY A 387 -3.30 26.55 -4.44
C GLY A 387 -2.90 26.57 -5.91
N THR A 388 -1.60 26.52 -6.18
CA THR A 388 -1.06 26.45 -7.54
C THR A 388 -0.42 25.10 -7.82
N TRP A 389 -0.31 24.73 -9.09
CA TRP A 389 0.36 23.52 -9.50
C TRP A 389 1.37 23.79 -10.62
N GLU A 390 2.36 22.92 -10.72
CA GLU A 390 3.42 23.00 -11.74
C GLU A 390 3.53 21.64 -12.46
N PRO A 391 3.27 21.57 -13.78
CA PRO A 391 3.45 20.33 -14.53
C PRO A 391 4.94 19.97 -14.68
N VAL A 392 5.26 18.69 -14.59
CA VAL A 392 6.57 18.16 -15.01
C VAL A 392 6.45 17.69 -16.46
N GLY A 393 7.00 18.48 -17.38
CA GLY A 393 6.85 18.30 -18.83
C GLY A 393 5.58 18.94 -19.38
N ASP A 394 5.18 18.58 -20.61
CA ASP A 394 3.93 19.10 -21.21
C ASP A 394 2.70 18.37 -20.61
N PRO A 395 1.81 19.07 -19.91
CA PRO A 395 0.61 18.46 -19.32
C PRO A 395 -0.36 17.90 -20.37
N ARG A 396 -0.39 18.41 -21.61
CA ARG A 396 -1.27 17.91 -22.68
C ARG A 396 -0.82 16.55 -23.16
N GLU A 397 0.48 16.40 -23.40
CA GLU A 397 1.07 15.11 -23.72
C GLU A 397 0.92 14.13 -22.56
N GLY A 398 1.16 14.59 -21.33
CA GLY A 398 1.01 13.77 -20.13
C GLY A 398 -0.42 13.25 -19.97
N LEU A 399 -1.41 14.12 -20.17
CA LEU A 399 -2.81 13.71 -20.21
C LEU A 399 -3.02 12.70 -21.34
N ALA A 400 -2.70 13.01 -22.60
CA ALA A 400 -2.91 12.11 -23.74
C ALA A 400 -2.28 10.72 -23.55
N LYS A 401 -1.03 10.67 -23.05
CA LYS A 401 -0.29 9.42 -22.76
C LYS A 401 -0.78 8.70 -21.51
N GLY A 402 -1.66 9.31 -20.72
CA GLY A 402 -2.18 8.73 -19.49
C GLY A 402 -1.19 8.75 -18.33
N LYS A 403 -0.26 9.70 -18.31
CA LYS A 403 0.72 9.88 -17.24
C LYS A 403 1.05 11.36 -17.06
N LEU A 404 0.51 11.96 -16.01
CA LEU A 404 0.73 13.36 -15.66
C LEU A 404 1.48 13.43 -14.34
N ILE A 405 2.69 14.01 -14.36
CA ILE A 405 3.49 14.27 -13.15
C ILE A 405 3.43 15.77 -12.89
N PHE A 406 3.24 16.18 -11.63
CA PHE A 406 3.09 17.58 -11.28
C PHE A 406 3.46 17.84 -9.82
N LYS A 407 3.86 19.07 -9.52
CA LYS A 407 4.06 19.58 -8.17
C LYS A 407 2.82 20.35 -7.72
N LEU A 408 2.39 20.14 -6.48
CA LEU A 408 1.33 20.93 -5.84
C LEU A 408 1.93 21.90 -4.83
N HIS A 409 1.37 23.10 -4.80
CA HIS A 409 1.66 24.17 -3.83
C HIS A 409 0.35 24.55 -3.14
N GLY A 410 -0.11 23.70 -2.24
CA GLY A 410 -1.39 23.81 -1.56
C GLY A 410 -1.29 24.24 -0.11
N GLN A 411 -2.46 24.47 0.49
CA GLN A 411 -2.59 24.68 1.92
C GLN A 411 -2.55 23.37 2.71
N LYS A 412 -2.81 22.21 2.07
CA LYS A 412 -2.70 20.88 2.69
C LYS A 412 -1.78 19.93 1.96
N LEU A 413 -1.74 20.00 0.62
CA LEU A 413 -0.89 19.17 -0.23
C LEU A 413 0.31 19.96 -0.77
N ALA A 414 1.50 19.38 -0.66
CA ALA A 414 2.73 19.93 -1.24
C ALA A 414 3.59 18.86 -1.93
N GLY A 415 4.53 19.33 -2.76
CA GLY A 415 5.53 18.51 -3.41
C GLY A 415 5.00 17.75 -4.63
N LEU A 416 5.72 16.71 -5.04
CA LEU A 416 5.52 16.01 -6.30
C LEU A 416 4.47 14.88 -6.22
N TRP A 417 3.59 14.83 -7.22
CA TRP A 417 2.46 13.92 -7.37
C TRP A 417 2.40 13.36 -8.80
N GLU A 418 1.64 12.29 -8.98
CA GLU A 418 1.48 11.63 -10.26
C GLU A 418 0.06 11.09 -10.44
N LEU A 419 -0.51 11.34 -11.62
CA LEU A 419 -1.75 10.75 -12.12
C LEU A 419 -1.41 9.77 -13.24
N VAL A 420 -1.76 8.50 -13.08
CA VAL A 420 -1.55 7.45 -14.09
C VAL A 420 -2.88 6.85 -14.52
N ARG A 421 -3.22 6.93 -15.81
CA ARG A 421 -4.40 6.30 -16.39
C ARG A 421 -4.20 4.80 -16.45
N ILE A 422 -5.13 4.05 -15.87
CA ILE A 422 -5.10 2.58 -15.81
C ILE A 422 -6.16 1.93 -16.72
N SER A 423 -6.93 2.75 -17.42
CA SER A 423 -7.94 2.32 -18.40
C SER A 423 -7.61 2.89 -19.78
N LYS A 424 -8.00 2.22 -20.87
CA LYS A 424 -7.77 2.77 -22.21
C LYS A 424 -8.67 4.00 -22.43
N PRO A 425 -8.19 5.08 -23.07
CA PRO A 425 -9.00 6.25 -23.36
C PRO A 425 -10.31 5.88 -24.07
N GLY A 426 -11.45 6.26 -23.51
CA GLY A 426 -12.77 6.03 -24.11
C GLY A 426 -13.33 4.60 -24.00
N GLU A 427 -12.64 3.70 -23.30
CA GLU A 427 -13.09 2.32 -23.02
C GLU A 427 -14.19 2.29 -21.95
N LYS A 428 -14.15 3.22 -21.00
CA LYS A 428 -15.17 3.41 -19.96
C LYS A 428 -15.89 4.74 -20.15
N LYS A 429 -17.11 4.84 -19.58
CA LYS A 429 -17.90 6.10 -19.56
C LYS A 429 -17.14 7.26 -18.88
N GLN A 430 -16.18 6.93 -18.01
CA GLN A 430 -15.24 7.80 -17.31
C GLN A 430 -13.90 7.05 -17.17
N ASP A 431 -12.80 7.69 -17.56
CA ASP A 431 -11.47 7.08 -17.51
C ASP A 431 -11.02 6.91 -16.06
N GLN A 432 -10.46 5.75 -15.73
CA GLN A 432 -9.87 5.46 -14.44
C GLN A 432 -8.37 5.76 -14.43
N TRP A 433 -7.95 6.43 -13.36
CA TRP A 433 -6.60 6.87 -13.06
C TRP A 433 -6.22 6.47 -11.64
N LEU A 434 -4.93 6.57 -11.32
CA LEU A 434 -4.39 6.49 -9.98
C LEU A 434 -3.69 7.81 -9.64
N LEU A 435 -4.03 8.42 -8.51
CA LEU A 435 -3.30 9.52 -7.89
C LEU A 435 -2.30 8.96 -6.87
N LEU A 436 -1.04 9.34 -7.00
CA LEU A 436 0.04 8.86 -6.13
C LEU A 436 0.94 10.01 -5.68
N LYS A 437 1.42 9.93 -4.43
CA LYS A 437 2.58 10.71 -3.99
C LYS A 437 3.84 10.07 -4.56
N LYS A 438 4.74 10.87 -5.14
CA LYS A 438 6.01 10.35 -5.66
C LYS A 438 6.90 9.86 -4.52
N ARG A 439 7.47 8.67 -4.69
CA ARG A 439 8.52 8.13 -3.80
C ARG A 439 9.71 9.07 -3.78
N GLY A 440 10.28 9.24 -2.58
CA GLY A 440 11.45 10.08 -2.35
C GLY A 440 11.18 11.58 -2.27
N ASP A 441 9.96 12.06 -2.50
CA ASP A 441 9.61 13.47 -2.36
C ASP A 441 9.74 13.96 -0.91
N ALA A 442 10.18 15.21 -0.68
CA ALA A 442 10.42 15.78 0.64
C ALA A 442 9.18 15.77 1.57
N TRP A 443 7.99 15.76 0.97
CA TRP A 443 6.71 15.75 1.66
C TRP A 443 6.11 14.34 1.78
N ALA A 444 6.74 13.31 1.20
CA ALA A 444 6.31 11.94 1.38
C ALA A 444 6.42 11.51 2.84
N ARG A 445 5.34 10.97 3.41
CA ARG A 445 5.27 10.48 4.79
C ARG A 445 4.44 9.20 4.84
N PRO A 446 4.89 8.14 5.52
CA PRO A 446 4.07 6.96 5.72
C PRO A 446 2.73 7.31 6.37
N SER A 447 1.67 6.63 5.96
CA SER A 447 0.30 6.83 6.48
C SER A 447 0.19 6.52 7.98
N THR A 448 1.08 5.67 8.50
CA THR A 448 1.23 5.38 9.94
C THR A 448 1.78 6.57 10.73
N GLU A 449 2.53 7.46 10.09
CA GLU A 449 3.06 8.69 10.69
C GLU A 449 2.08 9.84 10.51
N TYR A 450 1.63 10.10 9.28
CA TYR A 450 0.78 11.23 8.95
C TYR A 450 -0.31 10.88 7.93
N ASP A 451 -1.56 11.10 8.30
CA ASP A 451 -2.71 11.02 7.40
C ASP A 451 -3.34 12.41 7.28
N VAL A 452 -3.13 13.06 6.13
CA VAL A 452 -3.57 14.44 5.88
C VAL A 452 -5.08 14.59 5.90
N ILE A 453 -5.84 13.56 5.52
CA ILE A 453 -7.30 13.61 5.49
C ILE A 453 -7.84 13.62 6.92
N ALA A 454 -7.30 12.75 7.77
CA ALA A 454 -7.69 12.69 9.18
C ALA A 454 -7.20 13.92 9.95
N ALA A 455 -5.98 14.39 9.68
CA ALA A 455 -5.37 15.51 10.37
C ALA A 455 -6.02 16.86 10.00
N LEU A 456 -6.35 17.06 8.72
CA LEU A 456 -6.84 18.34 8.18
C LEU A 456 -8.14 18.15 7.37
N PRO A 457 -9.26 17.77 8.00
CA PRO A 457 -10.49 17.43 7.28
C PRO A 457 -11.35 18.63 6.84
N ASP A 458 -11.12 19.82 7.39
CA ASP A 458 -12.03 20.99 7.28
C ASP A 458 -11.81 21.84 6.02
N SER A 459 -12.66 22.84 5.77
CA SER A 459 -12.50 23.76 4.64
C SER A 459 -11.31 24.70 4.81
N VAL A 460 -10.54 24.93 3.74
CA VAL A 460 -9.46 25.95 3.70
C VAL A 460 -9.97 27.36 3.35
N VAL A 461 -11.26 27.50 3.05
CA VAL A 461 -11.93 28.79 2.90
C VAL A 461 -12.39 29.28 4.27
N ALA A 462 -13.06 28.43 5.04
CA ALA A 462 -13.48 28.75 6.41
C ALA A 462 -12.30 28.78 7.40
N HIS A 463 -11.32 27.88 7.24
CA HIS A 463 -10.16 27.75 8.12
C HIS A 463 -8.86 27.80 7.29
N PRO A 464 -8.43 28.99 6.82
CA PRO A 464 -7.23 29.12 6.02
C PRO A 464 -6.00 28.71 6.82
N LEU A 465 -5.14 27.89 6.21
CA LEU A 465 -3.91 27.39 6.82
C LEU A 465 -2.67 28.11 6.28
N GLY A 466 -2.71 28.68 5.07
CA GLY A 466 -1.50 29.12 4.36
C GLY A 466 -0.73 27.95 3.75
N LEU A 467 0.22 28.23 2.86
CA LEU A 467 0.90 27.18 2.09
C LEU A 467 1.71 26.26 2.99
N VAL A 468 1.66 24.96 2.72
CA VAL A 468 2.41 23.95 3.49
C VAL A 468 3.92 24.24 3.47
N GLU A 469 4.44 24.66 2.31
CA GLU A 469 5.86 24.99 2.16
C GLU A 469 6.31 26.21 2.98
N GLU A 470 5.40 27.14 3.29
CA GLU A 470 5.68 28.30 4.15
C GLU A 470 5.62 27.93 5.64
N ARG A 471 4.62 27.13 6.02
CA ARG A 471 4.41 26.70 7.42
C ARG A 471 5.45 25.69 7.90
N GLU A 472 5.89 24.83 7.00
CA GLU A 472 6.81 23.73 7.29
C GLU A 472 7.95 23.75 6.25
N PRO A 473 8.91 24.68 6.29
CA PRO A 473 9.97 24.74 5.29
C PRO A 473 10.80 23.44 5.32
N ARG A 474 10.45 22.48 4.46
CA ARG A 474 11.21 21.26 4.23
C ARG A 474 12.21 21.57 3.16
N GLY A 475 13.47 21.62 3.59
CA GLY A 475 14.65 21.93 2.79
C GLY A 475 14.31 22.04 1.33
N ALA A 476 14.07 23.27 0.87
CA ALA A 476 14.17 23.57 -0.53
C ALA A 476 15.44 22.85 -0.99
N ALA A 477 15.34 21.99 -2.00
CA ALA A 477 16.49 21.77 -2.84
C ALA A 477 16.89 23.19 -3.23
N VAL A 478 17.96 23.68 -2.60
CA VAL A 478 18.58 24.92 -3.01
C VAL A 478 18.90 24.60 -4.46
N SER A 479 18.16 25.20 -5.38
CA SER A 479 18.67 25.44 -6.73
C SER A 479 19.96 26.19 -6.46
N ARG A 480 21.06 25.44 -6.34
CA ARG A 480 22.35 26.04 -6.06
C ARG A 480 22.59 26.95 -7.26
N PRO A 481 22.94 28.22 -7.04
CA PRO A 481 23.67 28.93 -8.07
C PRO A 481 24.84 28.01 -8.42
N ARG A 482 25.00 27.65 -9.70
CA ARG A 482 26.28 27.12 -10.18
C ARG A 482 27.33 28.10 -9.68
N ALA A 483 28.15 27.67 -8.73
CA ALA A 483 29.33 28.44 -8.37
C ALA A 483 30.30 28.20 -9.52
N ASP A 484 30.49 29.20 -10.38
CA ASP A 484 31.37 29.12 -11.56
C ASP A 484 32.86 28.89 -11.19
N THR A 485 33.22 28.84 -9.90
CA THR A 485 34.59 28.63 -9.43
C THR A 485 34.66 27.74 -8.18
N ALA A 486 35.55 26.74 -8.18
CA ALA A 486 35.81 25.87 -7.02
C ALA A 486 36.38 26.67 -5.82
N ASP A 487 35.69 26.66 -4.67
CA ASP A 487 36.19 27.25 -3.43
C ASP A 487 37.21 26.32 -2.75
N LEU A 488 38.50 26.59 -3.00
CA LEU A 488 39.64 25.83 -2.50
C LEU A 488 40.35 26.48 -1.30
N ARG A 489 39.68 27.37 -0.55
CA ARG A 489 40.30 28.12 0.58
C ARG A 489 40.92 27.24 1.67
N GLN A 490 40.45 26.01 1.82
CA GLN A 490 40.96 25.05 2.82
C GLN A 490 42.12 24.18 2.28
N ALA A 491 42.51 24.35 1.01
CA ALA A 491 43.63 23.62 0.43
C ALA A 491 44.95 24.11 1.04
N ARG A 492 45.87 23.18 1.33
CA ARG A 492 47.18 23.49 1.93
C ARG A 492 48.30 23.06 1.02
N ARG A 493 49.36 23.85 0.91
CA ARG A 493 50.56 23.43 0.19
C ARG A 493 51.21 22.27 0.94
N ALA A 494 51.43 21.15 0.26
CA ALA A 494 52.01 19.95 0.87
C ALA A 494 52.77 19.12 -0.17
N PRO A 495 53.83 18.39 0.22
CA PRO A 495 54.47 17.43 -0.67
C PRO A 495 53.50 16.30 -1.05
N LEU A 496 53.59 15.82 -2.29
CA LEU A 496 52.77 14.72 -2.77
C LEU A 496 53.12 13.42 -2.02
N PRO A 497 52.18 12.77 -1.33
CA PRO A 497 52.49 11.57 -0.57
C PRO A 497 52.84 10.40 -1.51
N ALA A 498 53.79 9.55 -1.07
CA ALA A 498 54.19 8.36 -1.81
C ALA A 498 53.10 7.28 -1.86
N LYS A 499 52.20 7.26 -0.87
CA LYS A 499 51.06 6.32 -0.77
C LYS A 499 49.82 7.06 -0.29
N LEU A 500 48.66 6.67 -0.80
CA LEU A 500 47.36 7.16 -0.37
C LEU A 500 46.41 5.98 -0.17
N GLN A 501 45.74 5.93 0.98
CA GLN A 501 44.68 4.94 1.23
C GLN A 501 43.32 5.53 0.82
N PRO A 502 42.49 4.78 0.07
CA PRO A 502 41.22 5.32 -0.41
C PRO A 502 40.17 5.43 0.70
N GLN A 503 39.23 6.37 0.52
CA GLN A 503 38.00 6.43 1.30
C GLN A 503 37.04 5.29 0.89
N LEU A 504 36.36 4.66 1.86
CA LEU A 504 35.52 3.49 1.67
C LEU A 504 34.06 3.76 2.03
N ALA A 505 33.15 3.31 1.15
CA ALA A 505 31.71 3.50 1.28
C ALA A 505 31.05 2.54 2.28
N THR A 506 30.14 3.03 3.13
CA THR A 506 29.33 2.22 4.05
C THR A 506 27.99 1.78 3.43
N LEU A 507 27.62 0.50 3.59
CA LEU A 507 26.33 -0.02 3.10
C LEU A 507 25.18 0.41 4.01
N VAL A 508 24.14 1.01 3.41
CA VAL A 508 22.92 1.44 4.12
C VAL A 508 21.67 0.90 3.42
N SER A 509 20.60 0.70 4.19
CA SER A 509 19.34 0.11 3.71
C SER A 509 18.35 1.15 3.17
N SER A 510 18.59 2.44 3.40
CA SER A 510 17.69 3.51 2.98
C SER A 510 18.46 4.80 2.74
N VAL A 511 17.84 5.71 1.98
CA VAL A 511 18.41 7.00 1.61
C VAL A 511 18.48 7.91 2.85
N PRO A 512 19.66 8.44 3.20
CA PRO A 512 19.79 9.39 4.31
C PRO A 512 19.16 10.76 4.00
N GLN A 513 18.70 11.46 5.04
CA GLN A 513 18.31 12.87 4.94
C GLN A 513 19.54 13.80 4.96
N GLY A 514 19.46 14.96 4.32
CA GLY A 514 20.50 16.02 4.30
C GLY A 514 21.09 16.32 2.92
N ASP A 515 22.16 17.12 2.90
CA ASP A 515 22.86 17.52 1.67
C ASP A 515 23.82 16.42 1.20
N TRP A 516 23.34 15.62 0.25
CA TRP A 516 24.07 14.51 -0.35
C TRP A 516 24.26 14.73 -1.86
N ILE A 517 25.49 14.50 -2.32
CA ILE A 517 25.82 14.35 -3.74
C ILE A 517 25.51 12.90 -4.13
N VAL A 518 24.75 12.71 -5.19
CA VAL A 518 24.31 11.39 -5.66
C VAL A 518 25.03 11.04 -6.95
N GLU A 519 25.70 9.88 -6.98
CA GLU A 519 26.44 9.36 -8.12
C GLU A 519 26.02 7.91 -8.43
N SER A 520 26.29 7.44 -9.64
CA SER A 520 26.13 6.02 -9.98
C SER A 520 27.10 5.17 -9.16
N LYS A 521 26.64 4.01 -8.69
CA LYS A 521 27.55 3.00 -8.17
C LYS A 521 28.12 2.19 -9.32
N PHE A 522 29.42 2.34 -9.54
CA PHE A 522 30.18 1.48 -10.45
C PHE A 522 30.48 0.13 -9.79
N ASP A 523 30.69 -0.85 -10.67
CA ASP A 523 30.91 -2.26 -10.36
C ASP A 523 32.23 -2.71 -11.01
N GLY A 524 33.34 -2.18 -10.51
CA GLY A 524 34.66 -2.34 -11.10
C GLY A 524 35.81 -2.46 -10.09
N TYR A 525 37.04 -2.22 -10.57
CA TYR A 525 38.23 -2.20 -9.73
C TYR A 525 38.57 -0.77 -9.30
N ARG A 526 38.73 -0.54 -7.99
CA ARG A 526 39.16 0.76 -7.45
C ARG A 526 40.61 1.03 -7.88
N LEU A 527 40.85 2.19 -8.50
CA LEU A 527 42.14 2.59 -9.02
C LEU A 527 42.48 4.02 -8.60
N LEU A 528 43.69 4.22 -8.08
CA LEU A 528 44.24 5.52 -7.73
C LEU A 528 45.32 5.89 -8.76
N ALA A 529 45.21 7.04 -9.39
CA ALA A 529 46.26 7.55 -10.27
C ALA A 529 47.13 8.55 -9.50
N ARG A 530 48.41 8.23 -9.34
CA ARG A 530 49.42 9.14 -8.78
C ARG A 530 50.19 9.78 -9.92
N ILE A 531 50.26 11.11 -9.92
CA ILE A 531 51.00 11.88 -10.91
C ILE A 531 52.08 12.67 -10.17
N ASP A 532 53.35 12.48 -10.54
CA ASP A 532 54.50 13.11 -9.87
C ASP A 532 55.54 13.56 -10.90
N LYS A 533 55.67 14.87 -11.09
CA LYS A 533 56.48 15.48 -12.16
C LYS A 533 56.08 14.95 -13.55
N GLY A 534 54.78 14.73 -13.75
CA GLY A 534 54.22 14.15 -14.97
C GLY A 534 54.33 12.62 -15.09
N ASP A 535 55.04 11.92 -14.19
CA ASP A 535 55.08 10.44 -14.16
C ASP A 535 53.77 9.89 -13.59
N VAL A 536 53.06 9.09 -14.38
CA VAL A 536 51.76 8.49 -14.00
C VAL A 536 51.97 7.08 -13.48
N ARG A 537 51.44 6.81 -12.29
CA ARG A 537 51.31 5.46 -11.74
C ARG A 537 49.88 5.11 -11.37
N LEU A 538 49.41 3.98 -11.87
CA LEU A 538 48.08 3.45 -11.61
C LEU A 538 48.14 2.39 -10.51
N LEU A 539 47.63 2.73 -9.34
CA LEU A 539 47.75 1.93 -8.13
C LEU A 539 46.38 1.36 -7.72
N THR A 540 46.31 0.05 -7.53
CA THR A 540 45.09 -0.59 -7.01
C THR A 540 44.81 -0.18 -5.57
N ARG A 541 43.64 -0.53 -5.05
CA ARG A 541 43.26 -0.33 -3.63
C ARG A 541 44.33 -0.75 -2.61
N ASN A 542 45.11 -1.81 -2.89
CA ASN A 542 46.14 -2.31 -1.98
C ASN A 542 47.55 -1.78 -2.33
N GLY A 543 47.67 -0.85 -3.27
CA GLY A 543 48.92 -0.23 -3.69
C GLY A 543 49.74 -1.03 -4.70
N HIS A 544 49.15 -2.02 -5.38
CA HIS A 544 49.84 -2.70 -6.48
C HIS A 544 49.86 -1.81 -7.73
N ASP A 545 51.02 -1.71 -8.36
CA ASP A 545 51.22 -0.96 -9.59
C ASP A 545 50.72 -1.75 -10.81
N TRP A 546 49.68 -1.21 -11.45
CA TRP A 546 49.04 -1.75 -12.65
C TRP A 546 49.32 -0.90 -13.90
N THR A 547 50.27 0.04 -13.82
CA THR A 547 50.57 0.98 -14.92
C THR A 547 50.88 0.24 -16.23
N GLY A 548 51.78 -0.75 -16.19
CA GLY A 548 52.11 -1.56 -17.38
C GLY A 548 51.02 -2.54 -17.84
N LYS A 549 49.92 -2.69 -17.08
CA LYS A 549 48.74 -3.46 -17.52
C LYS A 549 47.71 -2.56 -18.18
N LEU A 550 47.63 -1.30 -17.75
CA LEU A 550 46.61 -0.33 -18.11
C LEU A 550 47.25 0.85 -18.85
N GLU A 551 48.07 0.56 -19.86
CA GLU A 551 48.85 1.56 -20.59
C GLU A 551 47.95 2.63 -21.25
N SER A 552 46.80 2.22 -21.80
CA SER A 552 45.78 3.12 -22.37
C SER A 552 45.26 4.13 -21.34
N VAL A 553 44.92 3.68 -20.13
CA VAL A 553 44.46 4.52 -19.02
C VAL A 553 45.60 5.40 -18.51
N ALA A 554 46.83 4.89 -18.45
CA ALA A 554 47.98 5.66 -17.99
C ALA A 554 48.32 6.81 -18.96
N ALA A 555 48.26 6.56 -20.27
CA ALA A 555 48.43 7.58 -21.30
C ALA A 555 47.32 8.66 -21.21
N ALA A 556 46.06 8.23 -21.10
CA ALA A 556 44.92 9.14 -20.94
C ALA A 556 45.04 10.03 -19.68
N VAL A 557 45.51 9.48 -18.55
CA VAL A 557 45.78 10.28 -17.35
C VAL A 557 46.95 11.24 -17.55
N ALA A 558 48.00 10.87 -18.30
CA ALA A 558 49.12 11.74 -18.60
C ALA A 558 48.69 12.93 -19.49
N ASP A 559 47.77 12.69 -20.42
CA ASP A 559 47.20 13.70 -21.32
C ASP A 559 46.38 14.78 -20.61
N LEU A 560 46.03 14.59 -19.33
CA LEU A 560 45.46 15.65 -18.47
C LEU A 560 46.47 16.78 -18.18
N GLY A 561 47.76 16.61 -18.49
CA GLY A 561 48.77 17.67 -18.37
C GLY A 561 49.08 18.10 -16.95
N LEU A 562 48.90 17.20 -15.97
CA LEU A 562 49.11 17.50 -14.55
C LEU A 562 50.55 17.21 -14.13
N ASP A 563 51.19 18.16 -13.43
CA ASP A 563 52.52 17.93 -12.85
C ASP A 563 52.48 17.12 -11.55
N SER A 564 51.42 17.27 -10.75
CA SER A 564 51.31 16.64 -9.43
C SER A 564 49.87 16.43 -9.01
N ALA A 565 49.43 15.18 -8.79
CA ALA A 565 48.07 14.88 -8.32
C ALA A 565 47.92 13.48 -7.73
N TRP A 566 46.84 13.29 -6.97
CA TRP A 566 46.22 12.00 -6.71
C TRP A 566 44.78 12.05 -7.20
N LEU A 567 44.42 11.19 -8.14
CA LEU A 567 43.06 11.01 -8.63
C LEU A 567 42.48 9.70 -8.09
N ASP A 568 41.23 9.75 -7.64
CA ASP A 568 40.54 8.60 -7.07
C ASP A 568 39.35 8.21 -7.95
N GLY A 569 39.40 7.00 -8.49
CA GLY A 569 38.46 6.53 -9.50
C GLY A 569 38.23 5.02 -9.48
N GLU A 570 37.40 4.56 -10.40
CA GLU A 570 37.08 3.14 -10.58
C GLU A 570 37.11 2.78 -12.06
N ILE A 571 37.76 1.67 -12.39
CA ILE A 571 37.82 1.17 -13.76
C ILE A 571 36.71 0.16 -14.05
N VAL A 572 36.10 0.27 -15.22
CA VAL A 572 35.00 -0.56 -15.69
C VAL A 572 35.15 -0.88 -17.17
N VAL A 573 34.43 -1.89 -17.64
CA VAL A 573 34.14 -2.09 -19.07
C VAL A 573 32.64 -1.93 -19.24
N LEU A 574 32.19 -1.08 -20.14
CA LEU A 574 30.77 -0.86 -20.40
C LEU A 574 30.27 -1.87 -21.45
N ASN A 575 29.04 -2.35 -21.29
CA ASN A 575 28.37 -3.15 -22.32
C ASN A 575 27.70 -2.26 -23.38
N GLU A 576 27.05 -2.88 -24.36
CA GLU A 576 26.33 -2.17 -25.45
C GLU A 576 25.22 -1.23 -24.97
N ALA A 577 24.70 -1.44 -23.76
CA ALA A 577 23.71 -0.59 -23.11
C ALA A 577 24.33 0.51 -22.22
N GLY A 578 25.66 0.65 -22.21
CA GLY A 578 26.39 1.62 -21.38
C GLY A 578 26.45 1.26 -19.89
N VAL A 579 26.19 0.00 -19.52
CA VAL A 579 26.19 -0.48 -18.13
C VAL A 579 27.51 -1.20 -17.83
N PRO A 580 28.15 -0.98 -16.66
CA PRO A 580 29.35 -1.71 -16.26
C PRO A 580 29.15 -3.24 -16.25
N ASP A 581 30.08 -3.96 -16.87
CA ASP A 581 30.13 -5.42 -16.94
C ASP A 581 31.45 -5.93 -16.32
N PHE A 582 31.35 -6.41 -15.08
CA PHE A 582 32.50 -6.87 -14.31
C PHE A 582 33.19 -8.09 -14.93
N ASN A 583 32.44 -9.02 -15.54
CA ASN A 583 33.02 -10.19 -16.19
C ASN A 583 33.87 -9.77 -17.39
N ARG A 584 33.38 -8.81 -18.20
CA ARG A 584 34.15 -8.25 -19.31
C ARG A 584 35.41 -7.54 -18.82
N LEU A 585 35.33 -6.78 -17.73
CA LEU A 585 36.50 -6.13 -17.11
C LEU A 585 37.57 -7.14 -16.70
N GLN A 586 37.19 -8.22 -16.03
CA GLN A 586 38.13 -9.28 -15.66
C GLN A 586 38.79 -9.91 -16.90
N ASN A 587 37.99 -10.27 -17.90
CA ASN A 587 38.50 -10.86 -19.14
C ASN A 587 39.43 -9.89 -19.90
N ALA A 588 39.15 -8.59 -19.90
CA ALA A 588 39.99 -7.58 -20.52
C ALA A 588 41.37 -7.50 -19.86
N ILE A 589 41.42 -7.55 -18.53
CA ILE A 589 42.67 -7.54 -17.75
C ILE A 589 43.46 -8.83 -17.96
N ASP A 590 42.81 -10.00 -17.87
CA ASP A 590 43.47 -11.30 -17.93
C ASP A 590 44.02 -11.61 -19.34
N ASN A 591 43.36 -11.12 -20.39
CA ASN A 591 43.78 -11.30 -21.79
C ASN A 591 44.59 -10.12 -22.36
N ALA A 592 44.99 -9.15 -21.52
CA ALA A 592 45.70 -7.93 -21.92
C ALA A 592 45.00 -7.13 -23.05
N ARG A 593 43.66 -7.15 -23.10
CA ARG A 593 42.83 -6.36 -24.03
C ARG A 593 42.30 -5.11 -23.32
N THR A 594 43.20 -4.25 -22.89
CA THR A 594 42.87 -3.14 -21.96
C THR A 594 42.39 -1.86 -22.65
N ASN A 595 42.22 -1.88 -23.97
CA ASN A 595 41.72 -0.75 -24.77
C ASN A 595 40.23 -0.46 -24.53
N GLU A 596 39.48 -1.41 -23.99
CA GLU A 596 38.03 -1.27 -23.69
C GLU A 596 37.77 -0.82 -22.23
N ILE A 597 38.82 -0.61 -21.44
CA ILE A 597 38.73 -0.25 -20.02
C ILE A 597 38.64 1.27 -19.88
N GLU A 598 37.59 1.73 -19.22
CA GLU A 598 37.37 3.14 -18.90
C GLU A 598 37.56 3.38 -17.39
N MET A 599 38.13 4.53 -17.01
CA MET A 599 38.28 4.98 -15.62
C MET A 599 37.32 6.13 -15.31
N PHE A 600 36.43 5.94 -14.34
CA PHE A 600 35.58 7.00 -13.80
C PHE A 600 36.21 7.61 -12.54
N VAL A 601 36.68 8.85 -12.63
CA VAL A 601 37.28 9.61 -11.53
C VAL A 601 36.19 10.39 -10.78
N PHE A 602 36.11 10.23 -9.47
CA PHE A 602 35.05 10.86 -8.66
C PHE A 602 35.55 11.74 -7.50
N ASP A 603 36.86 11.76 -7.21
CA ASP A 603 37.47 12.64 -6.21
C ASP A 603 38.94 12.95 -6.54
N VAL A 604 39.47 14.03 -5.95
CA VAL A 604 40.84 14.51 -6.14
C VAL A 604 41.45 14.94 -4.79
N PRO A 605 42.10 14.02 -4.06
CA PRO A 605 42.71 14.33 -2.76
C PRO A 605 43.91 15.28 -2.84
N PHE A 606 44.65 15.27 -3.95
CA PHE A 606 45.81 16.16 -4.19
C PHE A 606 45.80 16.69 -5.62
N LEU A 607 46.11 17.98 -5.81
CA LEU A 607 46.17 18.63 -7.12
C LEU A 607 47.17 19.80 -7.10
N GLY A 608 48.11 19.84 -8.04
CA GLY A 608 49.03 20.96 -8.25
C GLY A 608 49.92 21.31 -7.04
N GLY A 609 50.36 20.30 -6.26
CA GLY A 609 51.14 20.52 -5.03
C GLY A 609 50.31 21.00 -3.82
N MET A 610 48.98 20.93 -3.92
CA MET A 610 48.06 21.22 -2.83
C MET A 610 47.41 19.92 -2.31
N ASP A 611 47.29 19.83 -0.98
CA ASP A 611 46.46 18.85 -0.28
C ASP A 611 45.04 19.38 -0.17
N LEU A 612 44.11 18.68 -0.81
CA LEU A 612 42.70 19.04 -0.85
C LEU A 612 41.89 18.22 0.15
N ARG A 613 42.47 17.31 0.94
CA ARG A 613 41.69 16.38 1.77
C ARG A 613 40.76 17.08 2.77
N ASP A 614 41.17 18.22 3.32
CA ASP A 614 40.33 19.02 4.23
C ASP A 614 39.27 19.88 3.49
N VAL A 615 39.43 20.11 2.18
CA VAL A 615 38.49 20.90 1.36
C VAL A 615 37.17 20.15 1.23
N PRO A 616 35.99 20.80 1.30
CA PRO A 616 34.69 20.14 1.07
C PRO A 616 34.60 19.37 -0.25
N LEU A 617 33.98 18.17 -0.23
CA LEU A 617 33.81 17.32 -1.41
C LEU A 617 33.21 18.06 -2.62
N ALA A 618 32.19 18.91 -2.39
CA ALA A 618 31.57 19.68 -3.47
C ALA A 618 32.60 20.55 -4.23
N SER A 619 33.51 21.20 -3.52
CA SER A 619 34.58 22.01 -4.13
C SER A 619 35.63 21.16 -4.83
N ARG A 620 36.02 20.01 -4.26
CA ARG A 620 36.98 19.09 -4.90
C ARG A 620 36.42 18.53 -6.21
N ARG A 621 35.14 18.15 -6.22
CA ARG A 621 34.45 17.67 -7.42
C ARG A 621 34.29 18.76 -8.48
N GLU A 622 34.06 20.01 -8.08
CA GLU A 622 34.03 21.13 -9.01
C GLU A 622 35.41 21.37 -9.66
N ALA A 623 36.50 21.33 -8.88
CA ALA A 623 37.85 21.40 -9.43
C ALA A 623 38.13 20.24 -10.40
N LEU A 624 37.69 19.03 -10.07
CA LEU A 624 37.79 17.86 -10.94
C LEU A 624 36.97 18.04 -12.22
N ARG A 625 35.73 18.55 -12.13
CA ARG A 625 34.86 18.83 -13.28
C ARG A 625 35.53 19.80 -14.26
N GLN A 626 36.10 20.89 -13.75
CA GLN A 626 36.80 21.90 -14.56
C GLN A 626 38.04 21.34 -15.26
N LEU A 627 38.74 20.39 -14.63
CA LEU A 627 39.85 19.67 -15.26
C LEU A 627 39.38 18.85 -16.47
N PHE A 628 38.28 18.11 -16.33
CA PHE A 628 37.74 17.24 -17.38
C PHE A 628 36.91 17.98 -18.44
N GLU A 629 36.44 19.21 -18.20
CA GLU A 629 35.79 20.03 -19.24
C GLU A 629 36.68 20.29 -20.47
N ARG A 630 38.01 20.22 -20.27
CA ARG A 630 39.01 20.45 -21.32
C ARG A 630 39.56 19.15 -21.91
N HIS A 631 39.20 18.00 -21.36
CA HIS A 631 39.74 16.68 -21.70
C HIS A 631 38.62 15.62 -21.60
N ASP A 632 38.08 15.17 -22.74
CA ASP A 632 37.15 14.02 -22.82
C ASP A 632 37.63 13.09 -23.95
N ASP A 633 38.48 12.13 -23.59
CA ASP A 633 39.05 11.13 -24.50
C ASP A 633 38.24 9.81 -24.51
N GLY A 634 37.20 9.73 -23.69
CA GLY A 634 36.37 8.54 -23.50
C GLY A 634 37.01 7.41 -22.69
N ILE A 635 38.30 7.50 -22.33
CA ILE A 635 39.03 6.50 -21.53
C ILE A 635 39.07 6.91 -20.07
N VAL A 636 39.31 8.19 -19.75
CA VAL A 636 39.27 8.72 -18.38
C VAL A 636 38.17 9.77 -18.28
N ARG A 637 37.18 9.52 -17.43
CA ARG A 637 35.95 10.31 -17.35
C ARG A 637 35.72 10.85 -15.95
N PHE A 638 35.12 12.03 -15.86
CA PHE A 638 34.55 12.52 -14.61
C PHE A 638 33.25 11.77 -14.27
N SER A 639 33.15 11.23 -13.05
CA SER A 639 31.92 10.64 -12.51
C SER A 639 30.88 11.73 -12.25
N GLN A 640 29.83 11.78 -13.07
CA GLN A 640 28.77 12.76 -12.94
C GLN A 640 27.92 12.52 -11.69
N SER A 641 27.50 13.62 -11.07
CA SER A 641 26.47 13.60 -10.03
C SER A 641 25.13 14.02 -10.62
N PHE A 642 24.04 13.49 -10.06
CA PHE A 642 22.69 13.73 -10.56
C PHE A 642 21.92 14.65 -9.61
N ASP A 643 21.30 15.69 -10.17
CA ASP A 643 20.39 16.60 -9.45
C ASP A 643 18.98 15.98 -9.33
N VAL A 644 18.93 14.78 -8.75
CA VAL A 644 17.69 14.04 -8.49
C VAL A 644 17.71 13.47 -7.08
N LEU A 645 16.53 13.23 -6.53
CA LEU A 645 16.40 12.62 -5.21
C LEU A 645 17.05 11.23 -5.21
N PRO A 646 17.90 10.86 -4.23
CA PRO A 646 18.63 9.60 -4.27
C PRO A 646 17.71 8.36 -4.39
N GLY A 647 16.49 8.41 -3.84
CA GLY A 647 15.52 7.33 -4.01
C GLY A 647 15.05 7.13 -5.45
N GLN A 648 14.88 8.22 -6.21
CA GLN A 648 14.48 8.16 -7.62
C GLN A 648 15.62 7.63 -8.49
N LEU A 649 16.86 8.03 -8.20
CA LEU A 649 18.03 7.50 -8.91
C LEU A 649 18.24 6.01 -8.59
N LEU A 650 18.04 5.59 -7.33
CA LEU A 650 18.13 4.18 -6.97
C LEU A 650 17.10 3.35 -7.75
N ASP A 651 15.83 3.77 -7.79
CA ASP A 651 14.78 3.09 -8.57
C ASP A 651 15.09 3.04 -10.08
N ALA A 652 15.73 4.09 -10.63
CA ALA A 652 16.18 4.12 -12.01
C ALA A 652 17.37 3.17 -12.25
N ALA A 653 18.41 3.25 -11.43
CA ALA A 653 19.60 2.41 -11.46
C ALA A 653 19.22 0.92 -11.40
N CYS A 654 18.27 0.54 -10.54
CA CYS A 654 17.83 -0.85 -10.41
C CYS A 654 17.08 -1.36 -11.65
N ARG A 655 16.28 -0.52 -12.30
CA ARG A 655 15.59 -0.88 -13.56
C ARG A 655 16.56 -1.03 -14.73
N MET A 656 17.65 -0.29 -14.71
CA MET A 656 18.71 -0.35 -15.72
C MET A 656 19.71 -1.50 -15.47
N GLY A 657 19.52 -2.30 -14.42
CA GLY A 657 20.43 -3.40 -14.07
C GLY A 657 21.79 -2.94 -13.51
N MET A 658 21.90 -1.68 -13.07
CA MET A 658 23.09 -1.17 -12.40
C MET A 658 23.21 -1.71 -10.97
N GLU A 659 24.42 -1.65 -10.39
CA GLU A 659 24.63 -2.17 -9.03
C GLU A 659 23.89 -1.35 -7.96
N GLY A 660 23.74 -0.04 -8.16
CA GLY A 660 23.03 0.86 -7.28
C GLY A 660 23.53 2.30 -7.37
N ILE A 661 23.52 3.02 -6.25
CA ILE A 661 23.97 4.42 -6.18
C ILE A 661 24.96 4.65 -5.04
N ILE A 662 25.78 5.68 -5.19
CA ILE A 662 26.65 6.23 -4.15
C ILE A 662 26.07 7.57 -3.70
N VAL A 663 26.02 7.79 -2.39
CA VAL A 663 25.69 9.10 -1.82
C VAL A 663 26.83 9.60 -0.94
N LYS A 664 27.27 10.83 -1.16
CA LYS A 664 28.40 11.44 -0.44
C LYS A 664 28.01 12.78 0.18
N ARG A 665 28.40 13.07 1.42
CA ARG A 665 28.11 14.35 2.08
C ARG A 665 28.81 15.48 1.32
N ALA A 666 28.05 16.47 0.86
CA ALA A 666 28.61 17.55 0.03
C ALA A 666 29.72 18.35 0.74
N ASN A 667 29.63 18.49 2.07
CA ASN A 667 30.55 19.25 2.89
C ASN A 667 31.64 18.42 3.58
N SER A 668 31.78 17.12 3.27
CA SER A 668 32.74 16.27 4.00
C SER A 668 34.17 16.39 3.48
N PRO A 669 35.18 16.31 4.38
CA PRO A 669 36.57 16.10 3.98
C PRO A 669 36.76 14.69 3.41
N TYR A 670 37.89 14.48 2.71
CA TYR A 670 38.36 13.18 2.27
C TYR A 670 39.03 12.46 3.45
N SER A 671 38.53 11.29 3.83
CA SER A 671 39.10 10.51 4.92
C SER A 671 39.39 9.08 4.46
N SER A 672 40.64 8.66 4.61
CA SER A 672 41.03 7.27 4.35
C SER A 672 40.27 6.32 5.29
N GLY A 673 39.83 5.18 4.75
CA GLY A 673 39.04 4.19 5.49
C GLY A 673 37.53 4.37 5.37
N ARG A 674 36.77 3.57 6.15
CA ARG A 674 35.31 3.48 6.05
C ARG A 674 34.64 4.62 6.83
N THR A 675 33.74 5.34 6.17
CA THR A 675 33.09 6.54 6.73
C THR A 675 31.57 6.49 6.55
N GLU A 676 30.85 7.32 7.31
CA GLU A 676 29.41 7.55 7.13
C GLU A 676 29.11 8.75 6.23
N THR A 677 30.15 9.45 5.76
CA THR A 677 30.05 10.54 4.79
C THR A 677 30.06 10.05 3.34
N TRP A 678 30.38 8.77 3.12
CA TRP A 678 30.32 8.09 1.83
C TRP A 678 29.54 6.80 2.01
N LEU A 679 28.36 6.73 1.41
CA LEU A 679 27.45 5.60 1.56
C LEU A 679 27.15 4.96 0.20
N LYS A 680 26.83 3.66 0.22
CA LYS A 680 26.40 2.90 -0.94
C LYS A 680 25.03 2.28 -0.68
N LEU A 681 24.15 2.38 -1.67
CA LEU A 681 22.87 1.67 -1.73
C LEU A 681 22.92 0.72 -2.92
N LYS A 682 22.55 -0.54 -2.71
CA LYS A 682 22.62 -1.59 -3.73
C LYS A 682 21.21 -2.01 -4.17
N CYS A 683 21.06 -2.31 -5.46
CA CYS A 683 19.82 -2.79 -6.07
C CYS A 683 19.54 -4.27 -5.81
N THR A 684 20.60 -5.06 -5.65
CA THR A 684 20.53 -6.51 -5.40
C THR A 684 21.55 -6.91 -4.34
N HIS A 685 21.34 -8.04 -3.66
CA HIS A 685 22.32 -8.57 -2.73
C HIS A 685 23.50 -9.14 -3.51
N ARG A 686 24.64 -8.45 -3.42
CA ARG A 686 25.88 -8.81 -4.13
C ARG A 686 27.07 -8.55 -3.22
N GLN A 687 27.94 -9.54 -3.06
CA GLN A 687 29.08 -9.49 -2.15
C GLN A 687 30.19 -10.43 -2.60
N GLU A 688 31.38 -10.21 -2.08
CA GLU A 688 32.51 -11.12 -2.15
C GLU A 688 32.44 -12.23 -1.08
N PHE A 689 32.95 -13.39 -1.45
CA PHE A 689 33.07 -14.59 -0.63
C PHE A 689 34.42 -15.26 -0.84
N VAL A 690 34.94 -15.92 0.19
CA VAL A 690 36.13 -16.75 0.12
C VAL A 690 35.75 -18.14 -0.38
N VAL A 691 36.48 -18.69 -1.35
CA VAL A 691 36.29 -20.06 -1.81
C VAL A 691 36.96 -21.01 -0.83
N VAL A 692 36.18 -21.89 -0.21
CA VAL A 692 36.65 -22.88 0.79
C VAL A 692 36.74 -24.29 0.21
N GLY A 693 36.10 -24.53 -0.93
CA GLY A 693 36.19 -25.80 -1.66
C GLY A 693 35.41 -25.77 -2.96
N PHE A 694 35.37 -26.89 -3.66
CA PHE A 694 34.58 -27.05 -4.88
C PHE A 694 34.11 -28.50 -5.07
N THR A 695 33.13 -28.70 -5.95
CA THR A 695 32.70 -30.03 -6.41
C THR A 695 32.96 -30.18 -7.90
N ASP A 696 33.04 -31.41 -8.39
CA ASP A 696 33.14 -31.70 -9.82
C ASP A 696 31.78 -31.57 -10.52
N ARG A 697 31.78 -31.19 -11.80
CA ARG A 697 30.56 -31.16 -12.61
C ARG A 697 30.13 -32.58 -12.98
N ALA A 698 28.85 -32.90 -12.75
CA ALA A 698 28.30 -34.19 -13.14
C ALA A 698 28.41 -34.40 -14.67
N GLY A 699 29.05 -35.49 -15.10
CA GLY A 699 29.30 -35.80 -16.51
C GLY A 699 30.47 -35.06 -17.16
N ALA A 700 31.11 -34.12 -16.46
CA ALA A 700 32.25 -33.35 -16.98
C ALA A 700 33.30 -33.14 -15.87
N ALA A 701 34.01 -34.21 -15.52
CA ALA A 701 34.97 -34.23 -14.42
C ALA A 701 36.22 -33.35 -14.62
N ARG A 702 36.33 -32.58 -15.72
CA ARG A 702 37.37 -31.54 -15.89
C ARG A 702 36.85 -30.13 -15.59
N GLU A 703 35.59 -29.99 -15.20
CA GLU A 703 34.97 -28.71 -14.85
C GLU A 703 34.56 -28.67 -13.37
N VAL A 704 34.53 -27.47 -12.79
CA VAL A 704 33.90 -27.22 -11.50
C VAL A 704 32.38 -27.29 -11.65
N GLY A 705 31.72 -28.05 -10.78
CA GLY A 705 30.27 -28.14 -10.68
C GLY A 705 29.68 -27.10 -9.71
N SER A 706 30.35 -26.85 -8.58
CA SER A 706 29.98 -25.76 -7.66
C SER A 706 31.17 -25.30 -6.83
N LEU A 707 31.20 -24.02 -6.46
CA LEU A 707 32.12 -23.46 -5.48
C LEU A 707 31.44 -23.46 -4.10
N LEU A 708 32.18 -23.86 -3.08
CA LEU A 708 31.81 -23.77 -1.68
C LEU A 708 32.34 -22.43 -1.15
N LEU A 709 31.47 -21.65 -0.55
CA LEU A 709 31.72 -20.26 -0.20
C LEU A 709 31.74 -20.07 1.31
N GLY A 710 32.59 -19.16 1.77
CA GLY A 710 32.63 -18.71 3.17
C GLY A 710 32.96 -17.24 3.31
N TYR A 711 32.91 -16.74 4.54
CA TYR A 711 33.31 -15.39 4.93
C TYR A 711 33.89 -15.41 6.35
N HIS A 712 34.71 -14.43 6.68
CA HIS A 712 35.28 -14.26 8.02
C HIS A 712 34.29 -13.59 8.96
N ASP A 713 34.14 -14.17 10.16
CA ASP A 713 33.43 -13.64 11.32
C ASP A 713 34.40 -13.63 12.50
N GLY A 714 35.05 -12.48 12.73
CA GLY A 714 36.24 -12.39 13.57
C GLY A 714 37.38 -13.25 13.02
N GLU A 715 37.95 -14.13 13.84
CA GLU A 715 38.99 -15.08 13.43
C GLU A 715 38.43 -16.36 12.78
N ALA A 716 37.12 -16.59 12.86
CA ALA A 716 36.48 -17.81 12.34
C ALA A 716 36.06 -17.66 10.86
N LEU A 717 36.28 -18.70 10.06
CA LEU A 717 35.77 -18.78 8.68
C LEU A 717 34.45 -19.57 8.67
N ARG A 718 33.34 -18.90 8.30
CA ARG A 718 31.98 -19.45 8.32
C ARG A 718 31.51 -19.88 6.93
N PHE A 719 30.75 -20.96 6.85
CA PHE A 719 30.19 -21.43 5.58
C PHE A 719 28.97 -20.60 5.14
N ALA A 720 29.02 -20.06 3.92
CA ALA A 720 27.99 -19.21 3.34
C ALA A 720 27.03 -19.95 2.39
N GLY A 721 27.37 -21.17 1.97
CA GLY A 721 26.61 -21.91 0.96
C GLY A 721 27.45 -22.28 -0.26
N SER A 722 26.78 -22.60 -1.37
CA SER A 722 27.45 -22.99 -2.62
C SER A 722 26.84 -22.31 -3.84
N VAL A 723 27.68 -21.92 -4.78
CA VAL A 723 27.28 -21.37 -6.08
C VAL A 723 27.65 -22.35 -7.19
N GLY A 724 26.76 -22.58 -8.15
CA GLY A 724 26.96 -23.54 -9.26
C GLY A 724 26.51 -23.01 -10.62
N THR A 725 26.22 -21.71 -10.69
CA THR A 725 25.69 -21.02 -11.88
C THR A 725 26.43 -19.69 -12.04
N GLY A 726 26.46 -19.14 -13.25
CA GLY A 726 27.10 -17.84 -13.54
C GLY A 726 28.45 -17.92 -14.27
N TRP A 727 28.88 -19.11 -14.71
CA TRP A 727 30.06 -19.30 -15.56
C TRP A 727 29.78 -20.26 -16.72
N ASP A 728 30.58 -20.17 -17.77
CA ASP A 728 30.57 -21.08 -18.92
C ASP A 728 31.57 -22.25 -18.76
N SER A 729 31.62 -23.16 -19.73
CA SER A 729 32.52 -24.33 -19.70
C SER A 729 34.01 -23.98 -19.81
N ALA A 730 34.39 -22.83 -20.36
CA ALA A 730 35.78 -22.38 -20.38
C ALA A 730 36.20 -21.94 -18.97
N THR A 731 35.44 -21.01 -18.41
CA THR A 731 35.63 -20.49 -17.05
C THR A 731 35.58 -21.60 -16.00
N GLY A 732 34.68 -22.58 -16.16
CA GLY A 732 34.57 -23.74 -15.26
C GLY A 732 35.81 -24.65 -15.27
N ARG A 733 36.56 -24.72 -16.38
CA ARG A 733 37.85 -25.43 -16.47
C ARG A 733 38.98 -24.61 -15.83
N ASP A 734 38.99 -23.31 -16.06
CA ASP A 734 40.02 -22.42 -15.52
C ASP A 734 39.94 -22.33 -13.99
N LEU A 735 38.72 -22.17 -13.45
CA LEU A 735 38.46 -22.26 -12.02
C LEU A 735 38.95 -23.59 -11.45
N LYS A 736 38.72 -24.71 -12.16
CA LYS A 736 39.19 -26.02 -11.71
C LYS A 736 40.70 -26.09 -11.65
N THR A 737 41.40 -25.65 -12.69
CA THR A 737 42.86 -25.65 -12.75
C THR A 737 43.45 -24.78 -11.63
N ALA A 738 42.89 -23.61 -11.40
CA ALA A 738 43.32 -22.71 -10.34
C ALA A 738 43.08 -23.31 -8.94
N LEU A 739 41.87 -23.84 -8.69
CA LEU A 739 41.51 -24.42 -7.39
C LEU A 739 42.23 -25.73 -7.09
N SER A 740 42.57 -26.51 -8.12
CA SER A 740 43.35 -27.74 -7.97
C SER A 740 44.74 -27.47 -7.37
N LYS A 741 45.35 -26.32 -7.71
CA LYS A 741 46.64 -25.88 -7.13
C LYS A 741 46.52 -25.46 -5.66
N LEU A 742 45.32 -25.14 -5.20
CA LEU A 742 45.03 -24.70 -3.84
C LEU A 742 44.52 -25.83 -2.94
N ARG A 743 44.49 -27.08 -3.42
CA ARG A 743 43.94 -28.21 -2.66
C ARG A 743 44.54 -28.34 -1.26
N SER A 744 43.68 -28.69 -0.33
CA SER A 744 43.99 -28.97 1.07
C SER A 744 43.47 -30.36 1.45
N ASN A 745 44.24 -31.09 2.25
CA ASN A 745 43.81 -32.38 2.80
C ASN A 745 42.93 -32.22 4.06
N GLN A 746 42.78 -30.99 4.56
CA GLN A 746 41.94 -30.67 5.70
C GLN A 746 40.82 -29.69 5.29
N PRO A 747 39.59 -29.88 5.82
CA PRO A 747 38.49 -28.93 5.67
C PRO A 747 38.87 -27.55 6.21
N THR A 748 38.62 -26.51 5.42
CA THR A 748 38.90 -25.12 5.77
C THR A 748 37.78 -24.44 6.56
N VAL A 749 36.63 -25.11 6.68
CA VAL A 749 35.51 -24.75 7.54
C VAL A 749 35.05 -25.99 8.30
N ALA A 750 34.34 -25.79 9.41
CA ALA A 750 33.79 -26.88 10.21
C ALA A 750 32.97 -27.87 9.33
N PRO A 751 33.35 -29.17 9.27
CA PRO A 751 32.71 -30.16 8.39
C PRO A 751 31.20 -30.27 8.62
N GLU A 752 30.76 -30.08 9.85
CA GLU A 752 29.36 -30.02 10.27
C GLU A 752 28.56 -28.88 9.63
N GLU A 753 29.21 -27.76 9.25
CA GLU A 753 28.56 -26.64 8.57
C GLU A 753 28.28 -26.95 7.08
N VAL A 754 29.05 -27.84 6.46
CA VAL A 754 28.97 -28.14 5.01
C VAL A 754 28.06 -29.34 4.68
N LYS A 755 27.45 -29.96 5.70
CA LYS A 755 26.56 -31.12 5.55
C LYS A 755 25.53 -30.92 4.43
N PRO A 756 25.43 -31.87 3.47
CA PRO A 756 24.37 -31.88 2.46
C PRO A 756 22.99 -31.82 3.15
N GLY A 757 22.23 -30.75 2.91
CA GLY A 757 20.84 -30.69 3.39
C GLY A 757 19.97 -31.77 2.73
N ARG A 758 18.77 -32.02 3.28
CA ARG A 758 17.81 -33.06 2.82
C ARG A 758 17.46 -33.02 1.32
N TRP A 759 17.74 -31.89 0.63
CA TRP A 759 17.51 -31.66 -0.80
C TRP A 759 18.78 -31.50 -1.64
N SER A 760 19.97 -31.69 -1.06
CA SER A 760 21.26 -31.63 -1.77
C SER A 760 21.45 -32.90 -2.60
N ARG A 761 21.68 -32.76 -3.92
CA ARG A 761 22.06 -33.88 -4.81
C ARG A 761 23.57 -34.22 -4.72
N ARG A 762 24.32 -33.52 -3.87
CA ARG A 762 25.75 -33.77 -3.67
C ARG A 762 25.94 -35.06 -2.87
N GLY A 763 26.75 -35.97 -3.38
CA GLY A 763 27.20 -37.14 -2.60
C GLY A 763 28.06 -36.66 -1.44
N ALA A 764 27.86 -37.23 -0.24
CA ALA A 764 28.70 -36.93 0.90
C ALA A 764 30.17 -37.29 0.57
N GLY A 765 31.10 -36.35 0.76
CA GLY A 765 32.52 -36.55 0.45
C GLY A 765 32.92 -36.25 -1.00
N SER A 766 32.03 -35.61 -1.79
CA SER A 766 32.35 -35.13 -3.14
C SER A 766 33.03 -33.75 -3.17
N GLU A 767 33.27 -33.18 -2.00
CA GLU A 767 33.90 -31.87 -1.82
C GLU A 767 35.43 -31.96 -1.89
N HIS A 768 36.03 -31.11 -2.73
CA HIS A 768 37.48 -30.89 -2.75
C HIS A 768 37.78 -29.61 -1.98
N TRP A 769 38.44 -29.74 -0.83
CA TRP A 769 38.81 -28.60 0.01
C TRP A 769 40.00 -27.83 -0.57
N VAL A 770 39.98 -26.51 -0.43
CA VAL A 770 41.07 -25.63 -0.85
C VAL A 770 41.49 -24.69 0.26
N LYS A 771 42.74 -24.22 0.22
CA LYS A 771 43.23 -23.12 1.05
C LYS A 771 42.36 -21.87 0.78
N PRO A 772 41.92 -21.14 1.82
CA PRO A 772 40.88 -20.12 1.69
C PRO A 772 41.51 -18.78 1.26
N THR A 773 42.16 -18.76 0.09
CA THR A 773 42.90 -17.61 -0.44
C THR A 773 42.24 -16.99 -1.68
N MET A 774 41.42 -17.75 -2.40
CA MET A 774 40.70 -17.26 -3.57
C MET A 774 39.40 -16.56 -3.13
N VAL A 775 39.18 -15.35 -3.65
CA VAL A 775 37.96 -14.57 -3.42
C VAL A 775 37.14 -14.53 -4.70
N VAL A 776 35.83 -14.70 -4.60
CA VAL A 776 34.89 -14.61 -5.71
C VAL A 776 33.76 -13.65 -5.38
N GLU A 777 33.21 -13.03 -6.40
CA GLU A 777 32.04 -12.17 -6.26
C GLU A 777 30.77 -12.93 -6.68
N VAL A 778 29.71 -12.77 -5.88
CA VAL A 778 28.47 -13.53 -6.03
C VAL A 778 27.27 -12.60 -5.84
N ALA A 779 26.33 -12.67 -6.77
CA ALA A 779 25.00 -12.07 -6.63
C ALA A 779 24.03 -13.13 -6.08
N PHE A 780 23.16 -12.78 -5.16
CA PHE A 780 22.22 -13.70 -4.50
C PHE A 780 20.92 -12.99 -4.13
N SER A 781 19.88 -13.76 -3.80
CA SER A 781 18.54 -13.19 -3.54
C SER A 781 18.35 -12.69 -2.11
N GLU A 782 18.89 -13.41 -1.13
CA GLU A 782 18.78 -13.09 0.30
C GLU A 782 19.80 -13.87 1.14
N TRP A 783 20.08 -13.37 2.35
CA TRP A 783 20.70 -14.13 3.42
C TRP A 783 19.61 -14.87 4.22
N THR A 784 19.81 -16.16 4.49
CA THR A 784 18.93 -16.95 5.36
C THR A 784 19.17 -16.63 6.84
N PRO A 785 18.22 -16.96 7.73
CA PRO A 785 18.44 -16.90 9.18
C PRO A 785 19.67 -17.73 9.63
N ASP A 786 19.96 -18.82 8.92
CA ASP A 786 21.15 -19.66 9.16
C ASP A 786 22.46 -19.08 8.56
N ASN A 787 22.47 -17.80 8.20
CA ASN A 787 23.61 -17.08 7.62
C ASN A 787 24.17 -17.70 6.31
N ARG A 788 23.29 -18.21 5.44
CA ARG A 788 23.62 -18.75 4.11
C ARG A 788 23.01 -17.91 3.01
N ILE A 789 23.57 -17.94 1.81
CA ILE A 789 23.03 -17.23 0.65
C ILE A 789 22.05 -18.10 -0.13
N ARG A 790 20.99 -17.48 -0.68
CA ARG A 790 20.00 -18.13 -1.56
C ARG A 790 20.10 -17.67 -3.00
N HIS A 791 19.85 -18.60 -3.92
CA HIS A 791 19.95 -18.39 -5.36
C HIS A 791 21.25 -17.67 -5.81
N PRO A 792 22.44 -18.13 -5.35
CA PRO A 792 23.68 -17.48 -5.71
C PRO A 792 24.02 -17.70 -7.19
N VAL A 793 24.60 -16.67 -7.80
CA VAL A 793 25.12 -16.63 -9.17
C VAL A 793 26.51 -16.01 -9.14
N PHE A 794 27.48 -16.72 -9.69
CA PHE A 794 28.86 -16.26 -9.78
C PHE A 794 28.99 -15.06 -10.71
N ARG A 795 29.84 -14.11 -10.32
CA ARG A 795 30.11 -12.88 -11.08
C ARG A 795 31.56 -12.71 -11.51
N GLY A 796 32.51 -13.40 -10.89
CA GLY A 796 33.92 -13.28 -11.23
C GLY A 796 34.85 -13.58 -10.05
N VAL A 797 36.15 -13.71 -10.33
CA VAL A 797 37.19 -13.86 -9.30
C VAL A 797 37.72 -12.48 -8.90
N ARG A 798 37.94 -12.24 -7.61
CA ARG A 798 38.51 -10.98 -7.10
C ARG A 798 39.96 -11.18 -6.74
N THR A 799 40.87 -10.65 -7.54
CA THR A 799 42.33 -10.68 -7.29
C THR A 799 42.82 -9.43 -6.55
N ASP A 800 41.97 -8.41 -6.43
CA ASP A 800 42.26 -7.12 -5.80
C ASP A 800 42.00 -7.10 -4.29
N LYS A 801 41.41 -8.16 -3.71
CA LYS A 801 41.05 -8.22 -2.29
C LYS A 801 41.66 -9.45 -1.62
N PRO A 802 42.35 -9.29 -0.48
CA PRO A 802 42.81 -10.42 0.30
C PRO A 802 41.62 -11.12 0.98
N ALA A 803 41.62 -12.46 0.98
CA ALA A 803 40.56 -13.27 1.58
C ALA A 803 40.27 -12.92 3.05
N ALA A 804 41.31 -12.57 3.82
CA ALA A 804 41.19 -12.21 5.24
C ALA A 804 40.32 -10.97 5.51
N LEU A 805 40.07 -10.12 4.50
CA LEU A 805 39.21 -8.93 4.64
C LEU A 805 37.75 -9.18 4.23
N ILE A 806 37.42 -10.39 3.80
CA ILE A 806 36.09 -10.73 3.31
C ILE A 806 35.21 -11.14 4.48
N VAL A 807 34.46 -10.16 4.99
CA VAL A 807 33.45 -10.32 6.05
C VAL A 807 32.06 -10.17 5.47
N ARG A 808 31.03 -10.60 6.21
CA ARG A 808 29.64 -10.35 5.84
C ARG A 808 29.31 -8.85 5.88
N GLU A 809 28.73 -8.32 4.82
CA GLU A 809 28.20 -6.95 4.77
C GLU A 809 26.78 -6.92 5.38
N ASP A 810 26.62 -6.23 6.51
CA ASP A 810 25.30 -5.91 7.06
C ASP A 810 24.97 -4.43 6.82
N ALA A 811 23.74 -4.16 6.37
CA ALA A 811 23.27 -2.79 6.19
C ALA A 811 23.10 -2.11 7.54
N ARG A 812 23.78 -0.98 7.75
CA ARG A 812 23.63 -0.21 9.00
C ARG A 812 22.32 0.59 8.98
N PRO A 813 21.50 0.53 10.05
CA PRO A 813 20.41 1.48 10.23
C PRO A 813 20.99 2.87 10.48
N ILE A 814 20.52 3.87 9.73
CA ILE A 814 20.97 5.25 9.93
C ILE A 814 20.19 5.83 11.12
N ALA A 815 20.90 6.27 12.16
CA ALA A 815 20.29 6.98 13.28
C ALA A 815 19.73 8.33 12.78
N ALA A 816 18.44 8.58 13.04
CA ALA A 816 17.83 9.87 12.76
C ALA A 816 18.56 10.96 13.55
N ALA A 817 19.01 12.02 12.87
CA ALA A 817 19.55 13.20 13.53
C ALA A 817 18.48 13.83 14.44
N PRO A 818 18.87 14.48 15.56
CA PRO A 818 17.92 15.10 16.47
C PRO A 818 17.18 16.22 15.74
N THR A 819 15.86 16.11 15.65
CA THR A 819 15.00 17.13 15.06
C THR A 819 14.91 18.33 16.00
N ALA A 820 15.70 19.36 15.72
CA ALA A 820 15.49 20.69 16.25
C ALA A 820 14.56 21.47 15.30
N SER A 821 13.32 21.72 15.75
CA SER A 821 12.52 22.96 15.62
C SER A 821 11.04 22.63 15.51
N LYS A 822 10.29 23.13 16.50
CA LYS A 822 8.86 22.94 16.72
C LYS A 822 8.02 23.75 15.71
N VAL A 823 6.99 23.11 15.17
CA VAL A 823 5.68 23.74 14.92
C VAL A 823 4.66 22.87 15.67
N PRO A 824 3.84 23.42 16.58
CA PRO A 824 2.95 22.62 17.42
C PRO A 824 1.64 22.33 16.70
N GLN A 825 1.49 21.13 16.14
CA GLN A 825 0.17 20.50 15.96
C GLN A 825 0.29 18.99 16.23
N GLY A 826 0.27 18.69 17.52
CA GLY A 826 0.26 17.34 18.08
C GLY A 826 0.37 17.47 19.59
N THR A 827 -0.44 16.73 20.34
CA THR A 827 -0.50 16.84 21.83
C THR A 827 0.79 16.46 22.57
N GLY A 828 1.87 16.12 21.87
CA GLY A 828 3.18 15.75 22.45
C GLY A 828 3.25 14.34 23.03
N VAL A 829 2.18 13.55 22.92
CA VAL A 829 2.09 12.19 23.47
C VAL A 829 2.63 11.16 22.46
N LYS A 830 3.68 10.43 22.83
CA LYS A 830 4.22 9.33 22.01
C LYS A 830 3.28 8.13 22.01
N VAL A 831 2.83 7.70 20.83
CA VAL A 831 1.99 6.50 20.67
C VAL A 831 2.87 5.25 20.59
N THR A 832 2.55 4.22 21.37
CA THR A 832 3.24 2.91 21.35
C THR A 832 2.33 1.82 20.80
N ASN A 833 2.91 0.84 20.08
CA ASN A 833 2.19 -0.21 19.36
C ASN A 833 1.04 0.34 18.46
N PRO A 834 1.32 1.36 17.63
CA PRO A 834 0.29 2.03 16.82
C PRO A 834 -0.47 1.07 15.87
N GLU A 835 0.22 0.03 15.38
CA GLU A 835 -0.30 -0.98 14.45
C GLU A 835 -1.26 -1.99 15.07
N ARG A 836 -1.34 -2.04 16.41
CA ARG A 836 -2.15 -3.04 17.11
C ARG A 836 -3.63 -2.86 16.81
N VAL A 837 -4.26 -3.91 16.29
CA VAL A 837 -5.71 -3.94 16.00
C VAL A 837 -6.51 -3.90 17.31
N ILE A 838 -7.45 -2.95 17.42
CA ILE A 838 -8.39 -2.82 18.54
C ILE A 838 -9.72 -3.47 18.21
N ASP A 839 -10.16 -3.40 16.95
CA ASP A 839 -11.37 -4.06 16.46
C ASP A 839 -11.04 -4.97 15.27
N PRO A 840 -10.98 -6.30 15.48
CA PRO A 840 -10.70 -7.26 14.42
C PRO A 840 -11.73 -7.27 13.27
N SER A 841 -12.98 -6.87 13.52
CA SER A 841 -14.05 -6.91 12.51
C SER A 841 -13.88 -5.86 11.41
N THR A 842 -13.31 -4.71 11.76
CA THR A 842 -13.05 -3.59 10.85
C THR A 842 -11.58 -3.41 10.52
N GLY A 843 -10.68 -4.01 11.31
CA GLY A 843 -9.24 -3.80 11.22
C GLY A 843 -8.77 -2.48 11.85
N LEU A 844 -9.63 -1.75 12.56
CA LEU A 844 -9.28 -0.49 13.21
C LEU A 844 -8.21 -0.71 14.28
N ARG A 845 -7.16 0.12 14.27
CA ARG A 845 -5.96 0.00 15.10
C ARG A 845 -5.92 1.06 16.19
N LYS A 846 -4.96 0.90 17.10
CA LYS A 846 -4.70 1.85 18.19
C LYS A 846 -4.42 3.26 17.71
N VAL A 847 -3.61 3.40 16.65
CA VAL A 847 -3.32 4.72 16.07
C VAL A 847 -4.59 5.41 15.55
N ASP A 848 -5.55 4.66 15.01
CA ASP A 848 -6.78 5.21 14.46
C ASP A 848 -7.69 5.77 15.59
N LEU A 849 -7.75 5.08 16.75
CA LEU A 849 -8.45 5.55 17.94
C LEU A 849 -7.80 6.82 18.54
N VAL A 850 -6.47 6.86 18.60
CA VAL A 850 -5.73 8.03 19.09
C VAL A 850 -5.99 9.24 18.20
N ARG A 851 -5.84 9.09 16.88
CA ARG A 851 -6.08 10.14 15.90
C ARG A 851 -7.52 10.64 15.94
N TYR A 852 -8.49 9.74 16.12
CA TYR A 852 -9.88 10.12 16.29
C TYR A 852 -10.05 11.09 17.47
N TYR A 853 -9.58 10.71 18.66
CA TYR A 853 -9.72 11.55 19.84
C TYR A 853 -8.95 12.86 19.77
N GLU A 854 -7.78 12.87 19.14
CA GLU A 854 -7.05 14.10 18.84
C GLU A 854 -7.88 15.03 17.93
N SER A 855 -8.51 14.47 16.89
CA SER A 855 -9.28 15.24 15.90
C SER A 855 -10.61 15.81 16.42
N VAL A 856 -11.16 15.25 17.50
CA VAL A 856 -12.44 15.70 18.11
C VAL A 856 -12.25 16.34 19.48
N ALA A 857 -11.01 16.61 19.90
CA ALA A 857 -10.74 17.12 21.25
C ALA A 857 -11.52 18.41 21.55
N GLU A 858 -11.55 19.37 20.62
CA GLU A 858 -12.30 20.63 20.79
C GLU A 858 -13.80 20.42 20.97
N TRP A 859 -14.38 19.44 20.26
CA TRP A 859 -15.78 19.07 20.37
C TRP A 859 -16.10 18.31 21.65
N MET A 860 -15.20 17.42 22.08
CA MET A 860 -15.42 16.52 23.21
C MET A 860 -15.14 17.18 24.56
N LEU A 861 -14.15 18.06 24.65
CA LEU A 861 -13.71 18.68 25.91
C LEU A 861 -14.81 19.44 26.67
N PRO A 862 -15.71 20.20 26.03
CA PRO A 862 -16.86 20.81 26.71
C PRO A 862 -17.73 19.80 27.49
N HIS A 863 -17.77 18.54 27.05
CA HIS A 863 -18.53 17.48 27.73
C HIS A 863 -17.76 16.78 28.84
N LEU A 864 -16.42 16.92 28.92
CA LEU A 864 -15.58 16.26 29.91
C LEU A 864 -15.10 17.22 31.01
N LYS A 865 -14.80 18.47 30.66
CA LYS A 865 -14.23 19.47 31.57
C LYS A 865 -15.15 19.73 32.75
N GLY A 866 -14.60 19.65 33.95
CA GLY A 866 -15.31 19.83 35.21
C GLY A 866 -16.18 18.65 35.63
N ARG A 867 -16.24 17.55 34.86
CA ARG A 867 -17.05 16.37 35.19
C ARG A 867 -16.18 15.21 35.66
N PRO A 868 -16.58 14.47 36.69
CA PRO A 868 -16.00 13.17 36.97
C PRO A 868 -16.22 12.20 35.80
N VAL A 869 -15.16 11.48 35.43
CA VAL A 869 -15.12 10.56 34.30
C VAL A 869 -14.77 9.16 34.78
N SER A 870 -15.48 8.15 34.26
CA SER A 870 -15.07 6.75 34.30
C SER A 870 -14.57 6.32 32.93
N LEU A 871 -13.49 5.54 32.90
CA LEU A 871 -12.80 5.13 31.68
C LEU A 871 -13.07 3.65 31.40
N VAL A 872 -13.32 3.29 30.15
CA VAL A 872 -13.37 1.88 29.72
C VAL A 872 -12.14 1.58 28.90
N ARG A 873 -11.27 0.71 29.41
CA ARG A 873 -10.00 0.35 28.78
C ARG A 873 -10.06 -1.03 28.16
N GLY A 874 -9.54 -1.17 26.93
CA GLY A 874 -9.40 -2.45 26.25
C GLY A 874 -7.94 -2.72 25.87
N PRO A 875 -7.09 -3.19 26.80
CA PRO A 875 -5.66 -3.43 26.54
C PRO A 875 -5.38 -4.43 25.42
N THR A 876 -6.29 -5.35 25.14
CA THR A 876 -6.17 -6.34 24.05
C THR A 876 -7.21 -6.13 22.95
N GLY A 877 -7.84 -4.95 22.91
CA GLY A 877 -8.92 -4.62 21.98
C GLY A 877 -10.32 -4.91 22.54
N ILE A 878 -11.35 -4.79 21.70
CA ILE A 878 -12.76 -4.92 22.12
C ILE A 878 -13.21 -6.36 22.36
N THR A 879 -12.46 -7.34 21.86
CA THR A 879 -12.75 -8.77 22.04
C THR A 879 -12.11 -9.36 23.29
N GLY A 880 -11.22 -8.60 23.94
CA GLY A 880 -10.57 -8.97 25.19
C GLY A 880 -11.30 -8.42 26.42
N GLU A 881 -10.63 -8.48 27.58
CA GLU A 881 -11.16 -7.93 28.81
C GLU A 881 -11.26 -6.40 28.76
N LEU A 882 -12.42 -5.89 29.19
CA LEU A 882 -12.68 -4.47 29.31
C LEU A 882 -12.63 -4.06 30.79
N PHE A 883 -11.77 -3.11 31.12
CA PHE A 883 -11.61 -2.60 32.47
C PHE A 883 -12.42 -1.30 32.63
N PHE A 884 -13.45 -1.34 33.47
CA PHE A 884 -14.20 -0.15 33.86
C PHE A 884 -13.52 0.52 35.06
N GLN A 885 -12.79 1.59 34.82
CA GLN A 885 -11.95 2.26 35.79
C GLN A 885 -12.62 3.55 36.28
N LYS A 886 -12.98 3.62 37.57
CA LYS A 886 -13.53 4.82 38.24
C LYS A 886 -12.47 5.62 39.00
N HIS A 887 -11.36 4.98 39.35
CA HIS A 887 -10.32 5.48 40.24
C HIS A 887 -8.93 5.12 39.69
N ASP A 888 -7.88 5.84 40.07
CA ASP A 888 -6.51 5.56 39.61
C ASP A 888 -5.80 4.53 40.48
N ASP A 889 -6.15 3.25 40.33
CA ASP A 889 -5.44 2.18 41.02
C ASP A 889 -4.23 1.72 40.19
N LYS A 890 -3.05 2.25 40.56
CA LYS A 890 -1.67 1.86 40.14
C LYS A 890 -1.13 2.34 38.79
N LEU A 891 -1.88 3.06 37.95
CA LEU A 891 -1.41 3.40 36.59
C LEU A 891 -1.68 4.86 36.21
N SER A 892 -0.89 5.79 36.77
CA SER A 892 -0.93 7.23 36.49
C SER A 892 -0.93 7.53 34.99
N ILE A 893 -2.08 7.97 34.46
CA ILE A 893 -2.20 8.43 33.07
C ILE A 893 -1.76 9.91 33.01
N PRO A 894 -0.78 10.27 32.17
CA PRO A 894 -0.31 11.65 32.06
C PRO A 894 -1.44 12.64 31.77
N HIS A 895 -1.40 13.81 32.40
CA HIS A 895 -2.33 14.93 32.25
C HIS A 895 -3.78 14.70 32.72
N VAL A 896 -4.14 13.49 33.16
CA VAL A 896 -5.42 13.23 33.84
C VAL A 896 -5.35 13.80 35.26
N ARG A 897 -6.42 14.46 35.70
CA ARG A 897 -6.47 15.08 37.03
C ARG A 897 -7.26 14.20 37.99
N ASN A 898 -6.72 14.00 39.19
CA ASN A 898 -7.50 13.45 40.29
C ASN A 898 -8.33 14.58 40.92
N LEU A 899 -9.60 14.31 41.14
CA LEU A 899 -10.52 15.18 41.85
C LEU A 899 -10.42 14.91 43.36
N PRO A 900 -10.61 15.93 44.22
CA PRO A 900 -10.46 15.78 45.66
C PRO A 900 -11.30 14.62 46.24
N ALA A 901 -10.68 13.77 47.07
CA ALA A 901 -11.32 12.59 47.66
C ALA A 901 -12.62 12.89 48.45
N HIS A 902 -12.74 14.08 49.04
CA HIS A 902 -13.95 14.48 49.79
C HIS A 902 -15.21 14.59 48.92
N LEU A 903 -15.07 14.66 47.59
CA LEU A 903 -16.21 14.68 46.66
C LEU A 903 -16.94 13.34 46.61
N TRP A 904 -16.32 12.24 47.07
CA TRP A 904 -17.00 10.96 47.24
C TRP A 904 -16.45 10.19 48.45
N PRO A 905 -16.90 10.54 49.67
CA PRO A 905 -16.38 9.93 50.90
C PRO A 905 -16.54 8.41 50.89
N GLY A 906 -15.50 7.70 51.33
CA GLY A 906 -15.46 6.22 51.34
C GLY A 906 -15.04 5.57 50.02
N HIS A 907 -14.67 6.37 49.01
CA HIS A 907 -14.18 5.91 47.71
C HIS A 907 -12.82 6.54 47.38
N ALA A 908 -12.09 5.94 46.44
CA ALA A 908 -10.86 6.53 45.92
C ALA A 908 -11.14 7.77 45.05
N GLU A 909 -10.09 8.55 44.77
CA GLU A 909 -10.22 9.80 44.00
C GLU A 909 -10.88 9.56 42.63
N LEU A 910 -11.77 10.48 42.25
CA LEU A 910 -12.41 10.48 40.94
C LEU A 910 -11.47 11.09 39.88
N LEU A 911 -11.69 10.76 38.61
CA LEU A 911 -10.86 11.24 37.51
C LEU A 911 -11.53 12.38 36.73
N GLU A 912 -10.76 13.33 36.23
CA GLU A 912 -11.17 14.38 35.30
C GLU A 912 -10.22 14.43 34.09
N VAL A 913 -10.80 14.42 32.88
CA VAL A 913 -10.06 14.57 31.61
C VAL A 913 -10.35 15.96 31.04
N ALA A 914 -9.54 16.95 31.42
CA ALA A 914 -9.82 18.37 31.17
C ALA A 914 -9.01 19.02 30.03
N SER A 915 -8.19 18.26 29.30
CA SER A 915 -7.32 18.79 28.25
C SER A 915 -7.13 17.81 27.09
N ALA A 916 -6.77 18.33 25.91
CA ALA A 916 -6.49 17.50 24.74
C ALA A 916 -5.31 16.52 24.97
N PRO A 917 -4.19 16.91 25.62
CA PRO A 917 -3.15 15.95 25.99
C PRO A 917 -3.63 14.83 26.91
N ALA A 918 -4.52 15.12 27.87
CA ALA A 918 -5.10 14.10 28.74
C ALA A 918 -5.98 13.11 27.96
N LEU A 919 -6.79 13.63 27.02
CA LEU A 919 -7.65 12.80 26.17
C LEU A 919 -6.82 11.85 25.29
N VAL A 920 -5.76 12.36 24.67
CA VAL A 920 -4.85 11.55 23.85
C VAL A 920 -4.04 10.57 24.69
N ALA A 921 -3.57 10.96 25.87
CA ALA A 921 -2.89 10.08 26.81
C ALA A 921 -3.79 8.91 27.25
N CYS A 922 -5.07 9.17 27.53
CA CYS A 922 -6.05 8.12 27.80
C CYS A 922 -6.16 7.13 26.63
N ALA A 923 -6.31 7.61 25.39
CA ALA A 923 -6.39 6.74 24.21
C ALA A 923 -5.10 5.91 24.01
N GLN A 924 -3.93 6.51 24.22
CA GLN A 924 -2.64 5.83 24.25
C GLN A 924 -2.55 4.75 25.34
N MET A 925 -3.23 4.94 26.47
CA MET A 925 -3.38 3.95 27.55
C MET A 925 -4.54 2.97 27.34
N ASN A 926 -5.02 2.89 26.10
CA ASN A 926 -6.06 1.98 25.61
C ASN A 926 -7.47 2.28 26.14
N VAL A 927 -7.74 3.52 26.57
CA VAL A 927 -9.10 3.97 26.87
C VAL A 927 -9.87 4.09 25.57
N ILE A 928 -10.98 3.35 25.48
CA ILE A 928 -11.90 3.37 24.34
C ILE A 928 -13.11 4.23 24.65
N GLU A 929 -13.71 4.13 25.85
CA GLU A 929 -14.91 4.89 26.22
C GLU A 929 -14.66 5.85 27.39
N PHE A 930 -15.29 7.02 27.33
CA PHE A 930 -15.33 8.03 28.38
C PHE A 930 -16.77 8.19 28.86
N HIS A 931 -17.02 7.95 30.14
CA HIS A 931 -18.36 8.03 30.74
C HIS A 931 -18.39 9.12 31.79
N THR A 932 -19.33 10.06 31.68
CA THR A 932 -19.40 11.23 32.58
C THR A 932 -20.55 11.13 33.56
N TRP A 933 -20.34 11.67 34.76
CA TRP A 933 -21.39 11.93 35.72
C TRP A 933 -22.35 13.02 35.23
N ASN A 934 -23.57 13.03 35.79
CA ASN A 934 -24.59 14.05 35.51
C ASN A 934 -24.44 15.35 36.30
N SER A 935 -23.33 15.52 37.03
CA SER A 935 -22.97 16.73 37.76
C SER A 935 -21.56 17.19 37.38
N LEU A 936 -21.24 18.42 37.79
CA LEU A 936 -19.87 18.95 37.75
C LEU A 936 -19.25 18.77 39.14
N ALA A 937 -17.94 18.59 39.21
CA ALA A 937 -17.19 18.42 40.46
C ALA A 937 -17.45 19.56 41.46
N ARG A 938 -17.64 20.79 40.98
CA ARG A 938 -17.96 21.96 41.83
C ARG A 938 -19.30 21.86 42.56
N ASN A 939 -20.24 21.10 42.02
CA ASN A 939 -21.60 20.89 42.55
C ASN A 939 -21.94 19.40 42.47
N ILE A 940 -21.06 18.56 43.04
CA ILE A 940 -21.07 17.12 42.79
C ILE A 940 -22.41 16.48 43.11
N ASP A 941 -23.09 16.89 44.18
CA ASP A 941 -24.37 16.31 44.63
C ASP A 941 -25.62 16.82 43.89
N LYS A 942 -25.47 17.86 43.05
CA LYS A 942 -26.59 18.53 42.37
C LYS A 942 -26.43 18.39 40.85
N PRO A 943 -27.05 17.37 40.22
CA PRO A 943 -26.92 17.16 38.79
C PRO A 943 -27.37 18.39 37.98
N ASP A 944 -26.61 18.71 36.95
CA ASP A 944 -26.88 19.77 35.98
C ASP A 944 -27.45 19.23 34.67
N ARG A 945 -27.75 17.93 34.63
CA ARG A 945 -28.48 17.29 33.53
C ARG A 945 -29.21 16.02 33.97
N MET A 946 -30.20 15.64 33.19
CA MET A 946 -30.94 14.37 33.27
C MET A 946 -30.87 13.67 31.91
N ILE A 947 -30.77 12.34 31.92
CA ILE A 947 -30.60 11.52 30.72
C ILE A 947 -31.68 10.43 30.67
N PHE A 948 -32.27 10.25 29.51
CA PHE A 948 -33.11 9.10 29.16
C PHE A 948 -32.35 8.27 28.13
N ASP A 949 -32.02 7.02 28.47
CA ASP A 949 -31.34 6.10 27.56
C ASP A 949 -32.35 5.15 26.91
N LEU A 950 -32.49 5.25 25.59
CA LEU A 950 -33.42 4.48 24.77
C LEU A 950 -32.66 3.33 24.12
N ASP A 951 -32.49 2.23 24.87
CA ASP A 951 -31.79 1.04 24.40
C ASP A 951 -32.79 -0.06 23.99
N PRO A 952 -32.82 -0.49 22.71
CA PRO A 952 -33.78 -1.48 22.24
C PRO A 952 -33.55 -2.87 22.86
N GLY A 953 -34.65 -3.57 23.18
CA GLY A 953 -34.64 -5.00 23.48
C GLY A 953 -34.48 -5.85 22.21
N GLU A 954 -34.22 -7.14 22.38
CA GLU A 954 -34.21 -8.11 21.28
C GLU A 954 -35.55 -8.08 20.51
N GLY A 955 -35.49 -8.07 19.17
CA GLY A 955 -36.67 -7.97 18.30
C GLY A 955 -37.23 -6.55 18.07
N THR A 956 -36.64 -5.49 18.64
CA THR A 956 -37.10 -4.11 18.42
C THR A 956 -36.43 -3.50 17.19
N GLY A 957 -37.21 -3.12 16.17
CA GLY A 957 -36.71 -2.46 14.96
C GLY A 957 -36.24 -1.02 15.20
N TRP A 958 -35.31 -0.53 14.37
CA TRP A 958 -34.71 0.81 14.51
C TRP A 958 -35.75 1.94 14.44
N GLN A 959 -36.75 1.82 13.57
CA GLN A 959 -37.82 2.80 13.45
C GLN A 959 -38.57 3.01 14.78
N HIS A 960 -38.75 1.95 15.57
CA HIS A 960 -39.37 2.06 16.90
C HIS A 960 -38.50 2.92 17.84
N VAL A 961 -37.17 2.80 17.78
CA VAL A 961 -36.26 3.64 18.58
C VAL A 961 -36.39 5.12 18.19
N GLN A 962 -36.54 5.42 16.90
CA GLN A 962 -36.76 6.79 16.41
C GLN A 962 -38.11 7.34 16.89
N GLU A 963 -39.18 6.57 16.72
CA GLU A 963 -40.53 6.92 17.21
C GLU A 963 -40.52 7.15 18.73
N ALA A 964 -39.85 6.28 19.49
CA ALA A 964 -39.74 6.40 20.93
C ALA A 964 -39.02 7.69 21.35
N ALA A 965 -37.93 8.06 20.66
CA ALA A 965 -37.23 9.32 20.92
C ALA A 965 -38.11 10.54 20.64
N MET A 966 -38.92 10.53 19.56
CA MET A 966 -39.89 11.58 19.27
C MET A 966 -40.96 11.71 20.37
N LEU A 967 -41.48 10.58 20.86
CA LEU A 967 -42.49 10.57 21.93
C LEU A 967 -41.92 11.08 23.26
N VAL A 968 -40.68 10.69 23.60
CA VAL A 968 -39.99 11.23 24.78
C VAL A 968 -39.78 12.74 24.64
N ARG A 969 -39.36 13.24 23.46
CA ARG A 969 -39.21 14.68 23.20
C ARG A 969 -40.54 15.42 23.37
N ALA A 970 -41.63 14.88 22.81
CA ALA A 970 -42.95 15.50 22.88
C ALA A 970 -43.40 15.63 24.34
N LEU A 971 -43.30 14.55 25.13
CA LEU A 971 -43.63 14.59 26.55
C LEU A 971 -42.78 15.59 27.33
N LEU A 972 -41.46 15.64 27.08
CA LEU A 972 -40.59 16.62 27.73
C LEU A 972 -40.94 18.07 27.36
N SER A 973 -41.34 18.29 26.10
CA SER A 973 -41.77 19.62 25.62
C SER A 973 -43.05 20.07 26.30
N GLU A 974 -44.03 19.18 26.47
CA GLU A 974 -45.27 19.44 27.25
C GLU A 974 -44.98 19.74 28.73
N LEU A 975 -43.91 19.16 29.29
CA LEU A 975 -43.42 19.46 30.63
C LEU A 975 -42.61 20.76 30.71
N GLY A 976 -42.44 21.48 29.59
CA GLY A 976 -41.64 22.70 29.51
C GLY A 976 -40.13 22.47 29.60
N LEU A 977 -39.67 21.28 29.22
CA LEU A 977 -38.25 20.89 29.25
C LEU A 977 -37.70 20.69 27.84
N GLU A 978 -36.82 21.59 27.41
CA GLU A 978 -35.99 21.42 26.23
C GLU A 978 -35.04 20.24 26.39
N SER A 979 -34.84 19.52 25.30
CA SER A 979 -34.01 18.31 25.28
C SER A 979 -33.17 18.23 24.01
N TRP A 980 -32.03 17.55 24.12
CA TRP A 980 -31.05 17.36 23.05
C TRP A 980 -30.81 15.87 22.80
N LEU A 981 -30.52 15.54 21.54
CA LEU A 981 -30.40 14.17 21.09
C LEU A 981 -28.95 13.84 20.75
N LYS A 982 -28.51 12.64 21.14
CA LYS A 982 -27.30 12.01 20.61
C LYS A 982 -27.50 10.53 20.36
N THR A 983 -26.80 9.98 19.39
CA THR A 983 -26.71 8.52 19.27
C THR A 983 -25.96 7.94 20.46
N SER A 984 -26.22 6.69 20.84
CA SER A 984 -25.47 6.05 21.93
C SER A 984 -24.08 5.54 21.51
N GLY A 985 -23.81 5.48 20.20
CA GLY A 985 -22.69 4.76 19.60
C GLY A 985 -22.88 3.23 19.60
N GLY A 986 -24.01 2.75 20.12
CA GLY A 986 -24.39 1.34 20.19
C GLY A 986 -25.69 1.08 19.42
N LYS A 987 -26.70 0.54 20.11
CA LYS A 987 -27.99 0.19 19.48
C LYS A 987 -29.09 1.24 19.65
N GLY A 988 -28.86 2.25 20.49
CA GLY A 988 -29.89 3.15 21.00
C GLY A 988 -29.60 4.64 20.83
N LEU A 989 -30.42 5.46 21.49
CA LEU A 989 -30.32 6.93 21.51
C LEU A 989 -30.30 7.43 22.95
N HIS A 990 -29.65 8.58 23.19
CA HIS A 990 -29.74 9.28 24.47
C HIS A 990 -30.45 10.62 24.28
N VAL A 991 -31.48 10.88 25.08
CA VAL A 991 -32.14 12.18 25.19
C VAL A 991 -31.64 12.86 26.46
N VAL A 992 -31.10 14.07 26.34
CA VAL A 992 -30.42 14.79 27.42
C VAL A 992 -31.12 16.11 27.70
N VAL A 993 -31.43 16.36 28.97
CA VAL A 993 -32.11 17.56 29.45
C VAL A 993 -31.16 18.34 30.37
N PRO A 994 -30.66 19.54 30.00
CA PRO A 994 -29.86 20.39 30.87
C PRO A 994 -30.73 20.98 31.98
N LEU A 995 -30.18 21.02 33.20
CA LEU A 995 -30.85 21.47 34.41
C LEU A 995 -30.04 22.56 35.10
N ALA A 996 -30.73 23.46 35.80
CA ALA A 996 -30.10 24.23 36.86
C ALA A 996 -29.80 23.30 38.05
N PRO A 997 -28.55 23.25 38.58
CA PRO A 997 -28.15 22.32 39.64
C PRO A 997 -28.75 22.73 41.02
N ARG A 998 -30.06 22.55 41.17
CA ARG A 998 -30.84 22.93 42.36
C ARG A 998 -31.26 21.73 43.21
N PHE A 999 -31.53 20.60 42.56
CA PHE A 999 -32.02 19.38 43.20
C PHE A 999 -30.90 18.36 43.36
N ASP A 1000 -31.06 17.46 44.33
CA ASP A 1000 -30.16 16.32 44.53
C ASP A 1000 -30.45 15.17 43.55
N TYR A 1001 -29.53 14.21 43.49
CA TYR A 1001 -29.68 13.02 42.62
C TYR A 1001 -30.94 12.21 42.89
N ASP A 1002 -31.34 12.04 44.15
CA ASP A 1002 -32.51 11.24 44.51
C ASP A 1002 -33.79 11.87 43.95
N THR A 1003 -33.91 13.20 44.06
CA THR A 1003 -35.03 13.96 43.50
C THR A 1003 -35.05 13.89 41.97
N VAL A 1004 -33.91 14.12 41.30
CA VAL A 1004 -33.83 14.08 39.82
C VAL A 1004 -34.10 12.68 39.29
N LYS A 1005 -33.56 11.64 39.94
CA LYS A 1005 -33.82 10.24 39.59
C LYS A 1005 -35.30 9.89 39.76
N ALA A 1006 -35.91 10.22 40.90
CA ALA A 1006 -37.32 9.94 41.18
C ALA A 1006 -38.24 10.66 40.19
N PHE A 1007 -37.94 11.92 39.85
CA PHE A 1007 -38.68 12.64 38.82
C PHE A 1007 -38.53 11.98 37.44
N SER A 1008 -37.31 11.61 37.03
CA SER A 1008 -37.08 10.92 35.75
C SER A 1008 -37.81 9.57 35.68
N GLN A 1009 -37.90 8.85 36.80
CA GLN A 1009 -38.68 7.62 36.93
C GLN A 1009 -40.18 7.89 36.75
N ALA A 1010 -40.72 8.95 37.35
CA ALA A 1010 -42.12 9.33 37.20
C ALA A 1010 -42.47 9.67 35.74
N VAL A 1011 -41.57 10.34 35.01
CA VAL A 1011 -41.72 10.61 33.57
C VAL A 1011 -41.81 9.30 32.77
N VAL A 1012 -40.91 8.35 33.02
CA VAL A 1012 -40.92 7.04 32.34
C VAL A 1012 -42.16 6.22 32.69
N GLN A 1013 -42.60 6.25 33.96
CA GLN A 1013 -43.83 5.59 34.39
C GLN A 1013 -45.07 6.19 33.72
N HIS A 1014 -45.13 7.52 33.61
CA HIS A 1014 -46.20 8.19 32.89
C HIS A 1014 -46.22 7.77 31.42
N LEU A 1015 -45.07 7.78 30.75
CA LEU A 1015 -44.95 7.36 29.35
C LEU A 1015 -45.41 5.91 29.13
N ALA A 1016 -45.02 4.99 30.02
CA ALA A 1016 -45.45 3.59 29.98
C ALA A 1016 -46.94 3.39 30.29
N LYS A 1017 -47.53 4.23 31.13
CA LYS A 1017 -48.97 4.22 31.41
C LYS A 1017 -49.78 4.75 30.24
N THR A 1018 -49.31 5.82 29.60
CA THR A 1018 -50.01 6.52 28.52
C THR A 1018 -49.91 5.77 27.20
N ILE A 1019 -48.76 5.14 26.90
CA ILE A 1019 -48.51 4.41 25.65
C ILE A 1019 -47.96 2.99 25.95
N PRO A 1020 -48.77 2.12 26.60
CA PRO A 1020 -48.32 0.81 27.06
C PRO A 1020 -48.01 -0.19 25.92
N SER A 1021 -48.44 0.12 24.70
CA SER A 1021 -48.11 -0.63 23.49
C SER A 1021 -46.68 -0.40 22.99
N ARG A 1022 -46.03 0.68 23.44
CA ARG A 1022 -44.66 1.06 23.04
C ARG A 1022 -43.67 1.02 24.20
N PHE A 1023 -44.08 1.35 25.42
CA PHE A 1023 -43.17 1.50 26.55
C PHE A 1023 -43.47 0.57 27.73
N VAL A 1024 -42.43 0.30 28.52
CA VAL A 1024 -42.51 -0.41 29.80
C VAL A 1024 -41.74 0.33 30.88
N ALA A 1025 -42.20 0.24 32.13
CA ALA A 1025 -41.59 0.93 33.27
C ALA A 1025 -40.63 0.06 34.11
N LYS A 1026 -40.61 -1.26 33.87
CA LYS A 1026 -39.80 -2.22 34.65
C LYS A 1026 -38.56 -2.65 33.85
N SER A 1027 -37.39 -2.61 34.48
CA SER A 1027 -36.15 -3.10 33.91
C SER A 1027 -36.14 -4.62 33.75
N GLY A 1028 -35.35 -5.15 32.81
CA GLY A 1028 -35.15 -6.59 32.57
C GLY A 1028 -35.58 -7.04 31.18
N ALA A 1029 -34.81 -7.96 30.57
CA ALA A 1029 -35.00 -8.39 29.18
C ALA A 1029 -36.36 -9.07 28.92
N SER A 1030 -36.86 -9.85 29.88
CA SER A 1030 -38.15 -10.53 29.81
C SER A 1030 -39.35 -9.58 29.85
N ASN A 1031 -39.20 -8.38 30.43
CA ASN A 1031 -40.29 -7.41 30.59
C ASN A 1031 -40.50 -6.51 29.35
N ARG A 1032 -39.70 -6.68 28.29
CA ARG A 1032 -39.61 -5.72 27.17
C ARG A 1032 -39.60 -6.33 25.77
N VAL A 1033 -40.11 -7.55 25.58
CA VAL A 1033 -40.22 -8.16 24.24
C VAL A 1033 -41.16 -7.31 23.37
N GLY A 1034 -40.63 -6.71 22.30
CA GLY A 1034 -41.38 -5.84 21.37
C GLY A 1034 -41.71 -4.42 21.90
N LYS A 1035 -41.21 -4.02 23.07
CA LYS A 1035 -41.43 -2.70 23.70
C LYS A 1035 -40.10 -2.07 24.13
N LEU A 1036 -40.08 -0.75 24.32
CA LEU A 1036 -38.88 -0.02 24.71
C LEU A 1036 -38.93 0.36 26.20
N PHE A 1037 -37.90 -0.02 26.95
CA PHE A 1037 -37.67 0.49 28.29
C PHE A 1037 -36.80 1.76 28.18
N VAL A 1038 -37.34 2.90 28.60
CA VAL A 1038 -36.56 4.14 28.68
C VAL A 1038 -35.80 4.11 30.00
N ASP A 1039 -34.48 3.88 29.93
CA ASP A 1039 -33.65 3.70 31.11
C ASP A 1039 -33.36 5.06 31.78
N TYR A 1040 -33.96 5.25 32.95
CA TYR A 1040 -33.77 6.40 33.83
C TYR A 1040 -32.72 6.15 34.93
N LEU A 1041 -32.19 4.93 35.05
CA LEU A 1041 -31.25 4.55 36.13
C LEU A 1041 -29.91 5.28 36.02
N ARG A 1042 -29.62 5.85 34.83
CA ARG A 1042 -28.47 6.72 34.57
C ARG A 1042 -28.50 8.03 35.38
N ASN A 1043 -29.61 8.36 36.01
CA ASN A 1043 -29.79 9.58 36.81
C ASN A 1043 -29.51 9.39 38.30
N GLY A 1044 -28.98 8.24 38.73
CA GLY A 1044 -28.56 8.01 40.12
C GLY A 1044 -27.19 8.59 40.45
N HIS A 1045 -26.92 8.78 41.75
CA HIS A 1045 -25.61 9.19 42.23
C HIS A 1045 -24.53 8.18 41.82
N GLY A 1046 -23.41 8.64 41.28
CA GLY A 1046 -22.32 7.80 40.78
C GLY A 1046 -22.62 7.00 39.50
N ALA A 1047 -23.81 7.16 38.92
CA ALA A 1047 -24.12 6.61 37.59
C ALA A 1047 -23.46 7.47 36.50
N THR A 1048 -23.14 6.83 35.39
CA THR A 1048 -22.43 7.49 34.28
C THR A 1048 -23.08 7.17 32.95
N THR A 1049 -22.84 8.03 31.96
CA THR A 1049 -23.27 7.81 30.57
C THR A 1049 -22.11 8.15 29.64
N ALA A 1050 -21.96 7.37 28.56
CA ALA A 1050 -20.98 7.65 27.51
C ALA A 1050 -21.09 9.11 27.07
N ALA A 1051 -19.98 9.85 27.16
CA ALA A 1051 -19.91 11.25 26.79
C ALA A 1051 -20.21 11.41 25.29
N ALA A 1052 -20.70 12.58 24.89
CA ALA A 1052 -20.74 12.95 23.48
C ALA A 1052 -19.33 12.83 22.88
N PHE A 1053 -19.25 12.36 21.64
CA PHE A 1053 -18.04 12.03 20.89
C PHE A 1053 -17.20 10.88 21.46
N SER A 1054 -17.61 10.22 22.54
CA SER A 1054 -16.95 8.98 23.00
C SER A 1054 -17.17 7.85 22.01
N ALA A 1055 -16.09 7.14 21.65
CA ALA A 1055 -16.17 5.83 21.00
C ALA A 1055 -16.75 4.79 21.97
N ARG A 1056 -17.24 3.67 21.40
CA ARG A 1056 -17.80 2.52 22.11
C ARG A 1056 -16.98 1.28 21.83
N ALA A 1057 -16.67 0.49 22.86
CA ALA A 1057 -15.95 -0.78 22.79
C ALA A 1057 -16.85 -1.90 22.27
N ARG A 1058 -17.31 -1.75 21.03
CA ARG A 1058 -18.16 -2.68 20.28
C ARG A 1058 -17.65 -2.78 18.85
N ALA A 1059 -18.04 -3.83 18.13
CA ALA A 1059 -17.67 -3.98 16.72
C ALA A 1059 -18.05 -2.72 15.92
N GLY A 1060 -17.12 -2.21 15.13
CA GLY A 1060 -17.24 -0.95 14.42
C GLY A 1060 -16.74 0.28 15.18
N LEU A 1061 -16.49 0.21 16.49
CA LEU A 1061 -16.11 1.36 17.33
C LEU A 1061 -17.04 2.57 17.13
N GLY A 1062 -18.36 2.33 17.26
CA GLY A 1062 -19.39 3.36 17.10
C GLY A 1062 -19.19 4.54 18.04
N VAL A 1063 -19.64 5.73 17.63
CA VAL A 1063 -19.46 7.00 18.35
C VAL A 1063 -20.79 7.52 18.87
N SER A 1064 -20.81 8.00 20.12
CA SER A 1064 -21.97 8.70 20.68
C SER A 1064 -22.05 10.13 20.13
N MET A 1065 -22.69 10.30 18.97
CA MET A 1065 -22.67 11.53 18.18
C MET A 1065 -23.85 12.46 18.53
N PRO A 1066 -23.62 13.71 18.96
CA PRO A 1066 -24.65 14.76 19.01
C PRO A 1066 -25.29 15.00 17.64
N VAL A 1067 -26.61 15.11 17.61
CA VAL A 1067 -27.38 15.35 16.38
C VAL A 1067 -28.49 16.35 16.65
N SER A 1068 -28.93 17.04 15.59
CA SER A 1068 -30.14 17.83 15.64
C SER A 1068 -31.37 16.92 15.63
N TRP A 1069 -32.51 17.44 16.10
CA TRP A 1069 -33.75 16.67 16.03
C TRP A 1069 -34.27 16.45 14.60
N ASP A 1070 -33.94 17.34 13.67
CA ASP A 1070 -34.35 17.23 12.26
C ASP A 1070 -33.63 16.10 11.53
N GLU A 1071 -32.51 15.64 12.07
CA GLU A 1071 -31.77 14.48 11.56
C GLU A 1071 -32.35 13.14 12.03
N LEU A 1072 -33.14 13.13 13.11
CA LEU A 1072 -33.66 11.89 13.70
C LEU A 1072 -34.32 10.96 12.68
N PRO A 1073 -35.20 11.41 11.75
CA PRO A 1073 -35.81 10.53 10.75
C PRO A 1073 -34.80 9.95 9.73
N ARG A 1074 -33.63 10.57 9.57
CA ARG A 1074 -32.58 10.17 8.62
C ARG A 1074 -31.56 9.22 9.23
N LEU A 1075 -31.54 9.07 10.56
CA LEU A 1075 -30.62 8.16 11.24
C LEU A 1075 -30.91 6.71 10.87
N LYS A 1076 -29.85 5.92 10.66
CA LYS A 1076 -29.95 4.50 10.27
C LYS A 1076 -29.68 3.53 11.42
N SER A 1077 -28.93 3.96 12.43
CA SER A 1077 -28.64 3.17 13.64
C SER A 1077 -28.05 4.04 14.75
N GLY A 1078 -28.02 3.49 15.98
CA GLY A 1078 -27.40 4.15 17.14
C GLY A 1078 -25.87 4.18 17.10
N GLY A 1079 -25.25 3.44 16.17
CA GLY A 1079 -23.82 3.39 15.92
C GLY A 1079 -23.48 3.77 14.47
N GLN A 1080 -24.30 4.63 13.86
CA GLN A 1080 -24.17 5.04 12.45
C GLN A 1080 -22.79 5.61 12.14
N TRP A 1081 -22.21 6.38 13.06
CA TRP A 1081 -20.87 6.92 12.95
C TRP A 1081 -19.91 6.10 13.78
N THR A 1082 -18.71 5.88 13.24
CA THR A 1082 -17.61 5.17 13.88
C THR A 1082 -16.43 6.12 14.04
N ILE A 1083 -15.40 5.72 14.78
CA ILE A 1083 -14.17 6.53 14.85
C ILE A 1083 -13.54 6.79 13.47
N GLY A 1084 -13.83 5.95 12.47
CA GLY A 1084 -13.35 6.11 11.10
C GLY A 1084 -14.18 7.08 10.24
N THR A 1085 -15.44 7.38 10.60
CA THR A 1085 -16.34 8.23 9.79
C THR A 1085 -16.82 9.48 10.52
N ALA A 1086 -16.74 9.51 11.85
CA ALA A 1086 -17.25 10.59 12.69
C ALA A 1086 -16.58 11.94 12.41
N ARG A 1087 -15.25 11.98 12.27
CA ARG A 1087 -14.55 13.24 12.02
C ARG A 1087 -14.87 13.81 10.64
N GLU A 1088 -15.05 12.94 9.65
CA GLU A 1088 -15.43 13.36 8.32
C GLU A 1088 -16.83 13.97 8.32
N TYR A 1089 -17.79 13.35 9.01
CA TYR A 1089 -19.13 13.92 9.22
C TYR A 1089 -19.06 15.32 9.86
N LEU A 1090 -18.23 15.48 10.91
CA LEU A 1090 -18.07 16.77 11.61
C LEU A 1090 -17.51 17.89 10.71
N SER A 1091 -16.69 17.57 9.71
CA SER A 1091 -16.13 18.59 8.81
C SER A 1091 -17.14 19.29 7.90
N PHE A 1092 -18.37 18.75 7.80
CA PHE A 1092 -19.48 19.39 7.06
C PHE A 1092 -20.42 20.18 7.98
N GLN A 1093 -20.24 20.09 9.29
CA GLN A 1093 -21.10 20.78 10.25
C GLN A 1093 -20.68 22.25 10.34
N LYS A 1094 -21.61 23.15 10.04
CA LYS A 1094 -21.40 24.60 10.16
C LYS A 1094 -21.53 25.10 11.60
N ALA A 1095 -22.23 24.35 12.45
CA ALA A 1095 -22.50 24.69 13.84
C ALA A 1095 -22.68 23.44 14.71
N ASP A 1096 -22.44 23.57 16.02
CA ASP A 1096 -22.75 22.52 16.99
C ASP A 1096 -24.28 22.37 17.14
N PRO A 1097 -24.86 21.17 16.87
CA PRO A 1097 -26.30 20.93 17.08
C PRO A 1097 -26.71 21.13 18.54
N TRP A 1098 -25.76 21.12 19.47
CA TRP A 1098 -25.95 21.36 20.90
C TRP A 1098 -25.51 22.76 21.33
N SER A 1099 -25.25 23.72 20.43
CA SER A 1099 -24.82 25.07 20.79
C SER A 1099 -25.68 25.73 21.89
N ALA A 1100 -27.01 25.62 21.80
CA ALA A 1100 -27.94 26.14 22.81
C ALA A 1100 -27.92 25.39 24.16
N TYR A 1101 -27.52 24.11 24.18
CA TYR A 1101 -27.44 23.29 25.40
C TYR A 1101 -26.58 23.96 26.48
N TRP A 1102 -25.49 24.59 26.06
CA TRP A 1102 -24.51 25.18 26.97
C TRP A 1102 -25.06 26.39 27.73
N THR A 1103 -26.02 27.10 27.15
CA THR A 1103 -26.68 28.28 27.75
C THR A 1103 -28.00 27.95 28.44
N THR A 1104 -28.70 26.90 28.05
CA THR A 1104 -30.01 26.53 28.63
C THR A 1104 -29.85 26.03 30.08
N ARG A 1105 -30.62 26.63 31.01
CA ARG A 1105 -30.67 26.21 32.43
C ARG A 1105 -32.14 26.13 32.88
N GLN A 1106 -32.62 24.92 33.09
CA GLN A 1106 -34.05 24.65 33.32
C GLN A 1106 -34.33 24.22 34.76
N SER A 1107 -35.43 24.68 35.34
CA SER A 1107 -35.90 24.21 36.65
C SER A 1107 -36.90 23.09 36.49
N LEU A 1108 -36.84 22.07 37.36
CA LEU A 1108 -37.83 21.00 37.39
C LEU A 1108 -39.16 21.41 38.06
N ASN A 1109 -39.27 22.58 38.70
CA ASN A 1109 -40.45 22.96 39.48
C ASN A 1109 -41.76 22.91 38.68
N ALA A 1110 -41.79 23.56 37.51
CA ALA A 1110 -42.98 23.61 36.66
C ALA A 1110 -43.32 22.21 36.11
N ALA A 1111 -42.31 21.46 35.68
CA ALA A 1111 -42.45 20.10 35.18
C ALA A 1111 -43.00 19.14 36.27
N MET A 1112 -42.48 19.22 37.50
CA MET A 1112 -42.95 18.46 38.65
C MET A 1112 -44.41 18.77 38.97
N LYS A 1113 -44.79 20.05 38.99
CA LYS A 1113 -46.18 20.47 39.20
C LYS A 1113 -47.10 19.92 38.10
N THR A 1114 -46.69 20.02 36.84
CA THR A 1114 -47.46 19.56 35.67
C THR A 1114 -47.67 18.04 35.69
N LEU A 1115 -46.63 17.28 36.07
CA LEU A 1115 -46.70 15.82 36.17
C LEU A 1115 -47.40 15.35 37.46
N GLY A 1116 -47.73 16.24 38.39
CA GLY A 1116 -48.25 15.89 39.72
C GLY A 1116 -47.23 15.19 40.62
N PHE A 1117 -45.94 15.41 40.38
CA PHE A 1117 -44.85 14.83 41.17
C PHE A 1117 -44.60 15.63 42.46
N VAL A 1118 -44.69 14.96 43.60
CA VAL A 1118 -44.35 15.53 44.92
C VAL A 1118 -42.95 15.08 45.30
N VAL A 1119 -42.07 16.03 45.60
CA VAL A 1119 -40.70 15.74 46.04
C VAL A 1119 -40.77 14.92 47.34
N PRO A 1120 -40.17 13.72 47.39
CA PRO A 1120 -40.12 12.92 48.61
C PRO A 1120 -39.46 13.73 49.73
N LYS A 1121 -40.07 13.76 50.94
CA LYS A 1121 -39.46 14.42 52.10
C LYS A 1121 -38.06 13.81 52.33
N GLN A 1122 -37.01 14.64 52.30
CA GLN A 1122 -35.66 14.22 52.64
C GLN A 1122 -35.69 13.56 54.02
N LYS A 1123 -35.32 12.27 54.10
CA LYS A 1123 -34.87 11.70 55.37
C LYS A 1123 -33.58 12.43 55.71
N SER A 1124 -33.54 13.15 56.82
CA SER A 1124 -32.31 13.73 57.35
C SER A 1124 -31.25 12.64 57.41
N ARG A 1125 -30.22 12.74 56.55
CA ARG A 1125 -29.03 11.89 56.68
C ARG A 1125 -28.30 12.34 57.95
N ALA A 1126 -28.20 11.44 58.92
CA ALA A 1126 -27.31 11.54 60.07
C ALA A 1126 -25.86 11.23 59.65
#